data_AF-F2RXK1-F1
#
_entry.id   AF-F2RXK1-F1
#
_cell.length_a   1.000
_cell.length_b   1.000
_cell.length_c   1.000
_cell.angle_alpha   90.00
_cell.angle_beta   90.00
_cell.angle_gamma   90.00
#
_symmetry.space_group_name_H-M   'P 1'
#
loop_
_entity.id
_entity.type
_entity.pdbx_description
1 polymer ?
#
loop_
_entity_poly.entity_id
_entity_poly.type
_entity_poly.pdbx_seq_one_letter_code
_entity_poly.pdbx_strand_id
1 'polypeptide(L)'
;MASPSSSVRHRGSKKNVDGPTSPPAAAPGVKSAENKPAVKKGKGQNESSSEWDYRLALVIVTIGAFATRFWKISYPDQVVFDEVHFGKFASLYIQGTYFFDVHPPFAKLLFALVGWLVGFDGKFLFENIGDSYTDNKVPYVALRALPAMLGSLTVPVVFLIMWESGYSLPACVLSAGLLLFDNAHIGEDRLILLDATLVISMALSVLCYIKFHKNRHQPFSRKWWKWMLMTGIALSCVISTKYVGVFTFVTIGSAVLIDLWGLLDVNRRQGKLSLFEFGTHFAARAFGLIIVPFFIYLFWFQVHFAILTKSGPGDDFMSPEFQASLSDNPMFAQSKGVEYYDVLTFRHKDTKVYLHSHPDRYPLRYDDGRVSSQGQQVTGYPHNDTNNHWEILPQVPFASGNRTGHKVRNGHIVQLRHIATNTFLLSHDVASPSYPTNQEFTTTSPEEAAGNRHNDTLFEIQVPKGKADEEFRTRSSLFNLIHFPSKVAMWTHTNPLPDWGYKQAEINGNKNSKEPSNLWYAEDIPSLAPDSPRSNQEPRKVQPMRFLKKYLELQAAMFHHNNALTSSHPYASEPFQWPFLLRGVSFWTKNDTREQIYFLGNPVGWWLCSSLLAVFVGILGADQLALRRGIDALEEIWGPGTRHRLYNSTGFFFLCWAAHYFPFYLMGRQRFLHHYLPSHVASVLVTGALVEFIFNIDPASLSEDFLASKPAAPTKSAHPAEPPGILGRYHRYPGSNNLGLRLLCSSHLRNSRLGRCWNQRQKVAFLRPALCKVNSHFDERRAEKQKLCKYVQGRGCSLLNTRTNPLDPSPLISLSTAIPRKAFYFLYYPPMLS
;
A
#
# COMPACT_ATOMS: atom_id res chain seq x y z
N MET A 1 -54.13 25.02 39.06
CA MET A 1 -54.35 23.95 40.05
C MET A 1 -53.08 23.10 40.12
N ALA A 2 -52.56 22.65 41.26
CA ALA A 2 -52.66 23.16 42.63
C ALA A 2 -51.45 22.61 43.44
N SER A 3 -50.88 23.41 44.34
CA SER A 3 -49.92 22.95 45.38
C SER A 3 -50.71 22.62 46.67
N PRO A 4 -50.13 21.91 47.67
CA PRO A 4 -49.18 22.50 48.64
C PRO A 4 -48.08 21.47 49.08
N SER A 5 -47.18 21.65 50.07
CA SER A 5 -46.99 22.71 51.08
C SER A 5 -45.49 22.92 51.46
N SER A 6 -45.18 24.17 51.79
CA SER A 6 -44.20 24.75 52.76
C SER A 6 -43.61 23.85 53.88
N SER A 7 -42.49 24.20 54.56
CA SER A 7 -42.02 25.55 54.93
C SER A 7 -40.48 25.72 55.08
N VAL A 8 -40.01 26.96 55.37
CA VAL A 8 -38.60 27.43 55.28
C VAL A 8 -38.32 28.56 56.31
N ARG A 9 -37.03 28.87 56.61
CA ARG A 9 -36.42 30.08 57.26
C ARG A 9 -35.88 29.87 58.70
N HIS A 10 -34.91 30.62 59.24
CA HIS A 10 -33.89 31.59 58.73
C HIS A 10 -32.67 31.57 59.69
N ARG A 11 -31.39 31.68 59.27
CA ARG A 11 -30.58 32.91 59.04
C ARG A 11 -30.47 33.88 60.25
N GLY A 12 -29.29 33.97 60.86
CA GLY A 12 -28.91 34.95 61.91
C GLY A 12 -27.40 34.90 62.21
N SER A 13 -26.80 35.97 62.79
CA SER A 13 -25.33 36.12 62.91
C SER A 13 -24.86 36.95 64.12
N LYS A 14 -23.59 36.70 64.52
CA LYS A 14 -22.62 37.56 65.27
C LYS A 14 -22.61 37.61 66.82
N LYS A 15 -21.35 37.49 67.31
CA LYS A 15 -20.65 38.21 68.41
C LYS A 15 -20.63 37.66 69.86
N ASN A 16 -19.37 37.50 70.34
CA ASN A 16 -18.82 37.87 71.65
C ASN A 16 -19.25 37.08 72.93
N VAL A 17 -18.43 36.95 73.99
CA VAL A 17 -16.96 36.85 74.21
C VAL A 17 -16.70 36.45 75.70
N ASP A 18 -15.46 36.12 76.08
CA ASP A 18 -14.93 35.91 77.46
C ASP A 18 -15.32 34.65 78.28
N GLY A 19 -14.34 34.14 79.05
CA GLY A 19 -14.60 33.33 80.26
C GLY A 19 -13.68 32.11 80.49
N PRO A 20 -12.74 32.09 81.48
CA PRO A 20 -11.59 31.17 81.46
C PRO A 20 -11.44 30.22 82.68
N THR A 21 -10.57 29.19 82.57
CA THR A 21 -9.59 28.77 83.62
C THR A 21 -8.61 27.65 83.18
N SER A 22 -7.49 27.50 83.92
CA SER A 22 -6.35 26.54 83.80
C SER A 22 -5.49 26.65 85.10
N PRO A 23 -4.30 26.00 85.30
CA PRO A 23 -3.57 24.94 84.58
C PRO A 23 -3.45 23.63 85.45
N PRO A 24 -2.38 23.18 86.17
CA PRO A 24 -0.91 23.14 85.96
C PRO A 24 -0.14 21.81 86.31
N ALA A 25 1.07 21.65 85.72
CA ALA A 25 2.33 21.07 86.29
C ALA A 25 2.45 19.61 86.83
N ALA A 26 3.62 18.92 86.86
CA ALA A 26 4.91 19.01 86.13
C ALA A 26 5.92 17.84 86.44
N ALA A 27 6.93 17.65 85.57
CA ALA A 27 8.32 17.14 85.84
C ALA A 27 8.57 15.59 86.04
N PRO A 28 9.83 15.09 86.22
CA PRO A 28 10.87 14.96 85.16
C PRO A 28 11.77 13.66 85.18
N GLY A 29 12.65 13.48 84.17
CA GLY A 29 13.80 12.52 84.14
C GLY A 29 13.78 11.53 82.95
N VAL A 30 14.87 10.94 82.41
CA VAL A 30 16.33 10.92 82.70
C VAL A 30 17.14 10.86 81.37
N LYS A 31 18.45 11.18 81.37
CA LYS A 31 19.34 11.16 80.18
C LYS A 31 20.18 9.86 80.05
N SER A 32 20.55 9.48 78.83
CA SER A 32 21.85 8.88 78.45
C SER A 32 22.04 8.94 76.92
N ALA A 33 23.27 8.84 76.41
CA ALA A 33 23.58 9.05 74.99
C ALA A 33 24.77 8.20 74.51
N GLU A 34 24.78 7.84 73.23
CA GLU A 34 26.01 7.41 72.54
C GLU A 34 25.94 7.80 71.05
N ASN A 35 27.08 8.19 70.47
CA ASN A 35 27.18 8.71 69.10
C ASN A 35 27.81 7.67 68.15
N LYS A 36 27.22 7.50 66.96
CA LYS A 36 27.93 7.00 65.77
C LYS A 36 27.63 7.91 64.57
N PRO A 37 28.63 8.22 63.71
CA PRO A 37 28.51 9.29 62.73
C PRO A 37 27.51 8.95 61.61
N ALA A 38 26.65 9.90 61.28
CA ALA A 38 25.71 9.75 60.17
C ALA A 38 26.46 9.78 58.82
N VAL A 39 26.34 8.69 58.06
CA VAL A 39 26.69 8.68 56.63
C VAL A 39 25.84 9.75 55.93
N LYS A 40 26.48 10.70 55.24
CA LYS A 40 25.80 11.77 54.50
C LYS A 40 24.98 11.18 53.35
N LYS A 41 23.68 10.93 53.57
CA LYS A 41 22.75 10.69 52.46
C LYS A 41 22.77 11.92 51.54
N GLY A 42 23.04 11.66 50.25
CA GLY A 42 23.01 12.69 49.21
C GLY A 42 21.67 13.40 49.15
N LYS A 43 21.71 14.69 48.83
CA LYS A 43 20.56 15.60 48.79
C LYS A 43 19.37 15.04 48.01
N GLY A 44 18.19 15.07 48.62
CA GLY A 44 16.93 15.12 47.87
C GLY A 44 16.70 16.51 47.29
N GLN A 45 17.24 16.78 46.11
CA GLN A 45 16.96 17.99 45.30
C GLN A 45 16.95 17.58 43.80
N ASN A 46 16.01 18.14 43.01
CA ASN A 46 15.80 17.97 41.55
C ASN A 46 14.67 17.04 41.05
N GLU A 47 13.41 17.28 41.48
CA GLU A 47 12.24 16.85 40.68
C GLU A 47 11.68 17.99 39.80
N SER A 48 11.59 19.22 40.32
CA SER A 48 10.98 20.37 39.63
C SER A 48 11.87 21.07 38.60
N SER A 49 13.20 20.96 38.72
CA SER A 49 14.17 21.47 37.75
C SER A 49 14.17 20.64 36.47
N SER A 50 14.23 19.32 36.62
CA SER A 50 14.29 18.34 35.51
C SER A 50 13.25 18.59 34.41
N GLU A 51 11.96 18.77 34.78
CA GLU A 51 10.90 19.01 33.78
C GLU A 51 11.07 20.29 32.95
N TRP A 52 11.72 21.33 33.48
CA TRP A 52 11.96 22.56 32.72
C TRP A 52 12.98 22.36 31.61
N ASP A 53 13.98 21.51 31.82
CA ASP A 53 15.02 21.24 30.81
C ASP A 53 14.44 20.51 29.59
N TYR A 54 13.52 19.55 29.79
CA TYR A 54 12.77 18.92 28.69
C TYR A 54 11.88 19.92 27.95
N ARG A 55 11.20 20.82 28.67
CA ARG A 55 10.34 21.85 28.06
C ARG A 55 11.16 22.86 27.24
N LEU A 56 12.31 23.29 27.74
CA LEU A 56 13.22 24.19 27.06
C LEU A 56 13.81 23.54 25.81
N ALA A 57 14.31 22.30 25.93
CA ALA A 57 14.83 21.55 24.78
C ALA A 57 13.74 21.30 23.72
N LEU A 58 12.51 20.97 24.13
CA LEU A 58 11.36 20.81 23.22
C LEU A 58 11.08 22.10 22.44
N VAL A 59 11.13 23.27 23.08
CA VAL A 59 10.98 24.57 22.40
C VAL A 59 12.13 24.81 21.41
N ILE A 60 13.39 24.55 21.82
CA ILE A 60 14.57 24.74 20.97
C ILE A 60 14.50 23.84 19.72
N VAL A 61 14.21 22.54 19.84
CA VAL A 61 14.09 21.65 18.67
C VAL A 61 12.88 21.99 17.80
N THR A 62 11.80 22.53 18.38
CA THR A 62 10.64 23.03 17.60
C THR A 62 11.04 24.24 16.76
N ILE A 63 11.71 25.24 17.35
CA ILE A 63 12.20 26.43 16.63
C ILE A 63 13.18 26.02 15.53
N GLY A 64 14.11 25.09 15.81
CA GLY A 64 15.01 24.52 14.81
C GLY A 64 14.28 23.80 13.67
N ALA A 65 13.21 23.05 13.97
CA ALA A 65 12.44 22.32 12.96
C ALA A 65 11.73 23.26 11.98
N PHE A 66 11.07 24.31 12.49
CA PHE A 66 10.49 25.36 11.66
C PHE A 66 11.58 26.13 10.88
N ALA A 67 12.70 26.50 11.53
CA ALA A 67 13.78 27.22 10.86
C ALA A 67 14.39 26.43 9.68
N THR A 68 14.65 25.12 9.87
CA THR A 68 15.23 24.26 8.82
C THR A 68 14.28 24.03 7.64
N ARG A 69 12.97 23.88 7.90
CA ARG A 69 11.98 23.52 6.87
C ARG A 69 11.36 24.73 6.16
N PHE A 70 11.27 25.90 6.80
CA PHE A 70 10.83 27.12 6.12
C PHE A 70 11.99 27.87 5.42
N TRP A 71 13.25 27.46 5.63
CA TRP A 71 14.40 28.04 4.93
C TRP A 71 14.27 27.90 3.41
N LYS A 72 14.30 29.06 2.73
CA LYS A 72 14.13 29.17 1.26
C LYS A 72 12.95 28.36 0.71
N ILE A 73 11.80 28.31 1.40
CA ILE A 73 10.62 27.53 0.95
C ILE A 73 10.04 28.00 -0.40
N SER A 74 10.25 29.28 -0.75
CA SER A 74 9.91 29.87 -2.04
C SER A 74 10.88 29.55 -3.18
N TYR A 75 11.96 28.79 -2.95
CA TYR A 75 12.95 28.47 -3.97
C TYR A 75 13.13 26.95 -4.14
N PRO A 76 13.07 26.41 -5.38
CA PRO A 76 12.81 27.10 -6.65
C PRO A 76 11.33 27.51 -6.79
N ASP A 77 11.05 28.54 -7.59
CA ASP A 77 9.68 28.99 -7.91
C ASP A 77 9.06 28.21 -9.09
N GLN A 78 9.48 26.95 -9.25
CA GLN A 78 9.09 26.03 -10.31
C GLN A 78 8.57 24.71 -9.73
N VAL A 79 7.78 24.00 -10.53
CA VAL A 79 7.28 22.65 -10.23
C VAL A 79 8.43 21.65 -10.11
N VAL A 80 8.43 20.87 -9.02
CA VAL A 80 9.40 19.82 -8.71
C VAL A 80 8.79 18.42 -8.94
N PHE A 81 9.62 17.37 -8.97
CA PHE A 81 9.19 15.96 -8.99
C PHE A 81 8.06 15.68 -7.98
N ASP A 82 7.08 14.88 -8.41
CA ASP A 82 5.82 14.55 -7.72
C ASP A 82 4.90 15.72 -7.32
N GLU A 83 5.36 16.98 -7.30
CA GLU A 83 4.46 18.15 -7.24
C GLU A 83 3.56 18.21 -8.48
N VAL A 84 4.03 17.69 -9.63
CA VAL A 84 3.24 17.42 -10.85
C VAL A 84 1.99 16.58 -10.58
N HIS A 85 2.04 15.65 -9.63
CA HIS A 85 0.91 14.78 -9.30
C HIS A 85 0.02 15.46 -8.26
N PHE A 86 0.58 15.82 -7.10
CA PHE A 86 -0.24 16.26 -5.95
C PHE A 86 -0.76 17.69 -6.08
N GLY A 87 -0.04 18.58 -6.79
CA GLY A 87 -0.55 19.90 -7.18
C GLY A 87 -1.67 19.82 -8.21
N LYS A 88 -1.54 18.93 -9.22
CA LYS A 88 -2.62 18.65 -10.19
C LYS A 88 -3.87 18.12 -9.51
N PHE A 89 -3.73 17.18 -8.58
CA PHE A 89 -4.86 16.66 -7.80
C PHE A 89 -5.51 17.73 -6.88
N ALA A 90 -4.74 18.61 -6.25
CA ALA A 90 -5.29 19.73 -5.48
C ALA A 90 -6.10 20.70 -6.37
N SER A 91 -5.62 20.95 -7.59
CA SER A 91 -6.29 21.79 -8.59
C SER A 91 -7.59 21.16 -9.08
N LEU A 92 -7.59 19.86 -9.37
CA LEU A 92 -8.78 19.11 -9.80
C LEU A 92 -9.86 19.05 -8.70
N TYR A 93 -9.48 18.95 -7.41
CA TYR A 93 -10.42 19.14 -6.30
C TYR A 93 -11.06 20.54 -6.28
N ILE A 94 -10.27 21.61 -6.48
CA ILE A 94 -10.79 22.99 -6.49
C ILE A 94 -11.75 23.21 -7.66
N GLN A 95 -11.49 22.60 -8.82
CA GLN A 95 -12.40 22.62 -9.96
C GLN A 95 -13.67 21.76 -9.76
N GLY A 96 -13.66 20.78 -8.85
CA GLY A 96 -14.68 19.73 -8.71
C GLY A 96 -14.58 18.61 -9.77
N THR A 97 -13.43 18.50 -10.45
CA THR A 97 -13.18 17.65 -11.62
C THR A 97 -12.68 16.26 -11.21
N TYR A 98 -13.41 15.20 -11.55
CA TYR A 98 -13.06 13.85 -11.09
C TYR A 98 -11.71 13.35 -11.63
N PHE A 99 -10.94 12.70 -10.77
CA PHE A 99 -9.65 12.11 -11.07
C PHE A 99 -9.44 10.79 -10.33
N PHE A 100 -8.58 9.94 -10.89
CA PHE A 100 -8.18 8.68 -10.30
C PHE A 100 -6.75 8.78 -9.79
N ASP A 101 -6.49 8.16 -8.64
CA ASP A 101 -5.17 8.04 -8.01
C ASP A 101 -5.15 6.74 -7.18
N VAL A 102 -3.96 6.15 -7.00
CA VAL A 102 -3.73 4.93 -6.22
C VAL A 102 -3.62 5.19 -4.71
N HIS A 103 -3.62 6.44 -4.25
CA HIS A 103 -3.56 6.78 -2.83
C HIS A 103 -4.91 7.27 -2.28
N PRO A 104 -5.26 6.93 -1.03
CA PRO A 104 -6.44 7.50 -0.36
C PRO A 104 -6.40 9.05 -0.25
N PRO A 105 -7.56 9.71 -0.03
CA PRO A 105 -7.73 11.11 -0.41
C PRO A 105 -7.25 12.17 0.60
N PHE A 106 -6.99 11.83 1.88
CA PHE A 106 -6.89 12.82 2.97
C PHE A 106 -5.81 13.89 2.76
N ALA A 107 -4.56 13.51 2.49
CA ALA A 107 -3.49 14.49 2.29
C ALA A 107 -3.73 15.39 1.05
N LYS A 108 -4.31 14.84 -0.02
CA LYS A 108 -4.68 15.60 -1.21
C LYS A 108 -5.84 16.57 -0.94
N LEU A 109 -6.79 16.19 -0.09
CA LEU A 109 -7.85 17.07 0.41
C LEU A 109 -7.29 18.20 1.30
N LEU A 110 -6.23 17.96 2.08
CA LEU A 110 -5.55 19.02 2.83
C LEU A 110 -4.86 20.03 1.90
N PHE A 111 -4.19 19.59 0.84
CA PHE A 111 -3.64 20.51 -0.18
C PHE A 111 -4.73 21.32 -0.87
N ALA A 112 -5.85 20.70 -1.24
CA ALA A 112 -7.01 21.39 -1.83
C ALA A 112 -7.62 22.41 -0.86
N LEU A 113 -7.75 22.07 0.43
CA LEU A 113 -8.22 22.98 1.49
C LEU A 113 -7.30 24.19 1.65
N VAL A 114 -5.98 23.99 1.67
CA VAL A 114 -5.00 25.10 1.78
C VAL A 114 -5.00 25.96 0.53
N GLY A 115 -5.10 25.37 -0.66
CA GLY A 115 -5.28 26.12 -1.91
C GLY A 115 -6.54 26.98 -1.89
N TRP A 116 -7.68 26.40 -1.51
CA TRP A 116 -8.97 27.10 -1.39
C TRP A 116 -8.92 28.24 -0.36
N LEU A 117 -8.35 28.01 0.83
CA LEU A 117 -8.20 29.04 1.88
C LEU A 117 -7.34 30.23 1.44
N VAL A 118 -6.43 30.05 0.49
CA VAL A 118 -5.52 31.08 -0.03
C VAL A 118 -6.01 31.65 -1.38
N GLY A 119 -7.18 31.21 -1.86
CA GLY A 119 -7.79 31.72 -3.09
C GLY A 119 -7.16 31.19 -4.39
N PHE A 120 -6.51 30.02 -4.35
CA PHE A 120 -6.09 29.34 -5.57
C PHE A 120 -7.33 28.92 -6.39
N ASP A 121 -7.34 29.24 -7.68
CA ASP A 121 -8.47 28.97 -8.58
C ASP A 121 -8.42 27.60 -9.26
N GLY A 122 -7.34 26.84 -9.06
CA GLY A 122 -7.14 25.51 -9.63
C GLY A 122 -6.97 25.48 -11.16
N LYS A 123 -6.70 26.60 -11.85
CA LYS A 123 -6.53 26.60 -13.31
C LYS A 123 -5.21 25.96 -13.77
N PHE A 124 -4.14 26.13 -12.99
CA PHE A 124 -2.82 25.59 -13.32
C PHE A 124 -2.76 24.09 -13.00
N LEU A 125 -2.43 23.25 -14.00
CA LEU A 125 -2.53 21.79 -13.91
C LEU A 125 -1.21 21.05 -13.64
N PHE A 126 -0.13 21.77 -13.27
CA PHE A 126 1.17 21.20 -12.86
C PHE A 126 1.69 20.12 -13.83
N GLU A 127 1.82 20.45 -15.11
CA GLU A 127 1.98 19.40 -16.14
C GLU A 127 3.42 18.89 -16.26
N ASN A 128 4.42 19.76 -16.12
CA ASN A 128 5.83 19.40 -16.29
C ASN A 128 6.68 19.87 -15.11
N ILE A 129 7.77 19.15 -14.85
CA ILE A 129 8.81 19.59 -13.92
C ILE A 129 9.55 20.77 -14.56
N GLY A 130 9.70 21.87 -13.81
CA GLY A 130 10.28 23.13 -14.29
C GLY A 130 9.25 24.20 -14.68
N ASP A 131 7.96 23.87 -14.78
CA ASP A 131 6.91 24.86 -15.04
C ASP A 131 6.92 25.97 -13.97
N SER A 132 6.85 27.23 -14.39
CA SER A 132 6.96 28.41 -13.52
C SER A 132 5.68 28.68 -12.74
N TYR A 133 5.79 28.79 -11.40
CA TYR A 133 4.66 29.17 -10.55
C TYR A 133 4.39 30.67 -10.53
N THR A 134 5.43 31.50 -10.70
CA THR A 134 5.35 32.96 -10.63
C THR A 134 4.61 33.52 -11.85
N ASP A 135 4.94 33.05 -13.06
CA ASP A 135 4.24 33.42 -14.29
C ASP A 135 2.77 32.97 -14.27
N ASN A 136 2.51 31.77 -13.75
CA ASN A 136 1.16 31.19 -13.62
C ASN A 136 0.40 31.66 -12.35
N LYS A 137 0.97 32.57 -11.55
CA LYS A 137 0.36 33.18 -10.34
C LYS A 137 -0.15 32.17 -9.30
N VAL A 138 0.49 31.01 -9.19
CA VAL A 138 0.11 29.95 -8.26
C VAL A 138 0.58 30.29 -6.83
N PRO A 139 -0.24 30.13 -5.77
CA PRO A 139 0.20 30.34 -4.39
C PRO A 139 1.01 29.15 -3.83
N TYR A 140 2.01 28.69 -4.58
CA TYR A 140 2.82 27.49 -4.29
C TYR A 140 3.50 27.53 -2.92
N VAL A 141 3.91 28.72 -2.45
CA VAL A 141 4.52 28.91 -1.12
C VAL A 141 3.57 28.48 -0.01
N ALA A 142 2.27 28.75 -0.12
CA ALA A 142 1.28 28.30 0.86
C ALA A 142 1.01 26.80 0.76
N LEU A 143 0.98 26.25 -0.46
CA LEU A 143 0.84 24.81 -0.67
C LEU A 143 2.04 24.03 -0.09
N ARG A 144 3.27 24.54 -0.20
CA ARG A 144 4.48 24.00 0.44
C ARG A 144 4.54 24.25 1.96
N ALA A 145 3.94 25.33 2.45
CA ALA A 145 3.91 25.63 3.89
C ALA A 145 3.15 24.57 4.72
N LEU A 146 2.16 23.88 4.12
CA LEU A 146 1.45 22.76 4.77
C LEU A 146 2.40 21.60 5.13
N PRO A 147 3.06 20.91 4.18
CA PRO A 147 4.00 19.84 4.49
C PRO A 147 5.19 20.36 5.32
N ALA A 148 5.67 21.58 5.09
CA ALA A 148 6.76 22.14 5.88
C ALA A 148 6.37 22.31 7.36
N MET A 149 5.13 22.72 7.65
CA MET A 149 4.57 22.76 9.00
C MET A 149 4.41 21.35 9.59
N LEU A 150 3.87 20.38 8.84
CA LEU A 150 3.64 19.02 9.32
C LEU A 150 4.96 18.28 9.62
N GLY A 151 5.96 18.44 8.76
CA GLY A 151 7.34 18.01 8.99
C GLY A 151 7.97 18.69 10.21
N SER A 152 7.79 20.01 10.34
CA SER A 152 8.29 20.78 11.50
C SER A 152 7.68 20.31 12.82
N LEU A 153 6.43 19.86 12.81
CA LEU A 153 5.74 19.27 13.96
C LEU A 153 6.13 17.81 14.23
N THR A 154 6.73 17.11 13.26
CA THR A 154 7.17 15.72 13.45
C THR A 154 8.37 15.63 14.40
N VAL A 155 9.33 16.57 14.30
CA VAL A 155 10.51 16.65 15.18
C VAL A 155 10.14 16.73 16.68
N PRO A 156 9.29 17.67 17.15
CA PRO A 156 8.86 17.69 18.54
C PRO A 156 7.94 16.52 18.92
N VAL A 157 7.20 15.92 17.99
CA VAL A 157 6.47 14.66 18.24
C VAL A 157 7.45 13.51 18.54
N VAL A 158 8.58 13.41 17.83
CA VAL A 158 9.64 12.42 18.12
C VAL A 158 10.32 12.69 19.47
N PHE A 159 10.59 13.95 19.82
CA PHE A 159 11.03 14.31 21.18
C PHE A 159 10.03 13.85 22.25
N LEU A 160 8.73 14.13 22.03
CA LEU A 160 7.65 13.75 22.94
C LEU A 160 7.45 12.24 23.03
N ILE A 161 7.72 11.46 21.98
CA ILE A 161 7.70 9.99 22.01
C ILE A 161 8.77 9.49 22.99
N MET A 162 10.00 9.99 22.90
CA MET A 162 11.09 9.60 23.79
C MET A 162 10.79 9.99 25.25
N TRP A 163 10.40 11.26 25.47
CA TRP A 163 10.11 11.77 26.81
C TRP A 163 8.91 11.05 27.46
N GLU A 164 7.84 10.78 26.71
CA GLU A 164 6.69 10.03 27.22
C GLU A 164 7.01 8.56 27.49
N SER A 165 7.86 7.92 26.69
CA SER A 165 8.40 6.58 27.01
C SER A 165 9.38 6.56 28.18
N GLY A 166 9.69 7.72 28.78
CA GLY A 166 10.54 7.84 29.97
C GLY A 166 12.03 7.74 29.68
N TYR A 167 12.47 8.16 28.49
CA TYR A 167 13.88 8.33 28.17
C TYR A 167 14.41 9.69 28.66
N SER A 168 15.71 9.72 28.93
CA SER A 168 16.51 10.84 29.37
C SER A 168 16.55 11.98 28.36
N LEU A 169 16.86 13.20 28.83
CA LEU A 169 16.96 14.38 28.00
C LEU A 169 17.96 14.23 26.83
N PRO A 170 19.18 13.70 27.00
CA PRO A 170 20.10 13.46 25.88
C PRO A 170 19.52 12.53 24.81
N ALA A 171 18.81 11.48 25.20
CA ALA A 171 18.16 10.56 24.27
C ALA A 171 16.98 11.22 23.51
N CYS A 172 16.20 12.07 24.18
CA CYS A 172 15.15 12.86 23.55
C CYS A 172 15.70 13.86 22.53
N VAL A 173 16.79 14.56 22.90
CA VAL A 173 17.50 15.50 22.01
C VAL A 173 18.17 14.77 20.85
N LEU A 174 18.75 13.58 21.06
CA LEU A 174 19.40 12.80 19.99
C LEU A 174 18.38 12.30 18.95
N SER A 175 17.30 11.64 19.37
CA SER A 175 16.27 11.13 18.43
C SER A 175 15.62 12.27 17.64
N ALA A 176 15.33 13.40 18.29
CA ALA A 176 14.78 14.57 17.61
C ALA A 176 15.82 15.27 16.73
N GLY A 177 17.08 15.37 17.16
CA GLY A 177 18.19 15.97 16.44
C GLY A 177 18.54 15.26 15.14
N LEU A 178 18.53 13.92 15.15
CA LEU A 178 18.75 13.09 13.96
C LEU A 178 17.67 13.32 12.89
N LEU A 179 16.42 13.60 13.29
CA LEU A 179 15.31 13.92 12.37
C LEU A 179 15.26 15.41 11.99
N LEU A 180 15.73 16.29 12.90
CA LEU A 180 15.84 17.72 12.69
C LEU A 180 16.83 18.04 11.57
N PHE A 181 18.00 17.39 11.59
CA PHE A 181 19.11 17.61 10.66
C PHE A 181 19.23 16.52 9.56
N ASP A 182 18.14 15.83 9.23
CA ASP A 182 18.11 14.90 8.10
C ASP A 182 17.69 15.59 6.79
N ASN A 183 18.49 15.35 5.74
CA ASN A 183 18.32 15.97 4.44
C ASN A 183 17.14 15.40 3.63
N ALA A 184 16.77 14.12 3.81
CA ALA A 184 15.64 13.53 3.09
C ALA A 184 14.31 14.02 3.67
N HIS A 185 14.18 14.05 4.99
CA HIS A 185 13.02 14.64 5.65
C HIS A 185 12.87 16.14 5.31
N ILE A 186 13.93 16.95 5.43
CA ILE A 186 13.87 18.38 5.02
C ILE A 186 13.54 18.53 3.52
N GLY A 187 14.04 17.63 2.67
CA GLY A 187 13.77 17.63 1.22
C GLY A 187 12.31 17.34 0.89
N GLU A 188 11.73 16.30 1.48
CA GLU A 188 10.32 15.92 1.31
C GLU A 188 9.37 16.97 1.92
N ASP A 189 9.66 17.40 3.15
CA ASP A 189 8.82 18.33 3.93
C ASP A 189 8.70 19.71 3.24
N ARG A 190 9.66 20.10 2.38
CA ARG A 190 9.69 21.43 1.72
C ARG A 190 8.86 21.54 0.44
N LEU A 191 8.31 20.45 -0.07
CA LEU A 191 7.67 20.38 -1.39
C LEU A 191 6.19 19.99 -1.25
N ILE A 192 5.38 20.14 -2.31
CA ILE A 192 3.96 19.75 -2.37
C ILE A 192 3.84 18.22 -2.46
N LEU A 193 4.33 17.53 -1.43
CA LEU A 193 4.44 16.08 -1.31
C LEU A 193 3.70 15.60 -0.07
N LEU A 194 3.02 14.46 -0.19
CA LEU A 194 2.13 13.98 0.85
C LEU A 194 2.83 13.28 2.02
N ASP A 195 4.10 12.86 1.87
CA ASP A 195 4.75 12.00 2.87
C ASP A 195 5.07 12.73 4.19
N ALA A 196 5.16 14.06 4.20
CA ALA A 196 5.11 14.85 5.43
C ALA A 196 3.83 14.59 6.25
N THR A 197 2.66 14.45 5.57
CA THR A 197 1.37 14.10 6.18
C THR A 197 1.32 12.64 6.64
N LEU A 198 1.99 11.74 5.90
CA LEU A 198 2.12 10.33 6.28
C LEU A 198 2.93 10.19 7.57
N VAL A 199 4.11 10.80 7.59
CA VAL A 199 5.10 10.66 8.68
C VAL A 199 4.59 11.31 9.97
N ILE A 200 3.99 12.51 9.92
CA ILE A 200 3.37 13.11 11.12
C ILE A 200 2.22 12.24 11.65
N SER A 201 1.39 11.66 10.78
CA SER A 201 0.26 10.82 11.20
C SER A 201 0.73 9.50 11.83
N MET A 202 1.80 8.90 11.31
CA MET A 202 2.47 7.74 11.88
C MET A 202 3.05 8.07 13.27
N ALA A 203 3.82 9.16 13.37
CA ALA A 203 4.44 9.59 14.63
C ALA A 203 3.39 9.98 15.70
N LEU A 204 2.31 10.66 15.32
CA LEU A 204 1.18 10.95 16.21
C LEU A 204 0.44 9.68 16.65
N SER A 205 0.32 8.67 15.80
CA SER A 205 -0.25 7.37 16.18
C SER A 205 0.60 6.69 17.26
N VAL A 206 1.93 6.68 17.09
CA VAL A 206 2.88 6.16 18.07
C VAL A 206 2.82 6.94 19.39
N LEU A 207 2.83 8.28 19.34
CA LEU A 207 2.74 9.13 20.54
C LEU A 207 1.42 8.96 21.30
N CYS A 208 0.29 8.87 20.58
CA CYS A 208 -1.01 8.64 21.20
C CYS A 208 -1.10 7.23 21.82
N TYR A 209 -0.55 6.22 21.14
CA TYR A 209 -0.48 4.86 21.69
C TYR A 209 0.36 4.80 22.97
N ILE A 210 1.51 5.47 23.03
CA ILE A 210 2.35 5.53 24.24
C ILE A 210 1.58 6.22 25.38
N LYS A 211 0.94 7.37 25.14
CA LYS A 211 0.10 8.05 26.14
C LYS A 211 -1.13 7.23 26.56
N PHE A 212 -1.64 6.36 25.70
CA PHE A 212 -2.66 5.35 26.04
C PHE A 212 -2.06 4.25 26.94
N HIS A 213 -0.93 3.66 26.56
CA HIS A 213 -0.24 2.60 27.29
C HIS A 213 0.27 3.05 28.68
N LYS A 214 0.67 4.32 28.86
CA LYS A 214 0.96 4.90 30.20
C LYS A 214 -0.26 4.82 31.14
N ASN A 215 -1.47 4.95 30.60
CA ASN A 215 -2.72 4.87 31.37
C ASN A 215 -3.23 3.44 31.58
N ARG A 216 -2.47 2.38 31.22
CA ARG A 216 -2.89 0.97 31.38
C ARG A 216 -3.25 0.58 32.82
N HIS A 217 -2.70 1.29 33.81
CA HIS A 217 -3.00 1.09 35.24
C HIS A 217 -4.28 1.79 35.72
N GLN A 218 -4.91 2.63 34.88
CA GLN A 218 -6.20 3.28 35.12
C GLN A 218 -7.13 3.08 33.91
N PRO A 219 -7.50 1.83 33.58
CA PRO A 219 -8.29 1.51 32.40
C PRO A 219 -9.71 2.09 32.48
N PHE A 220 -10.34 2.28 31.33
CA PHE A 220 -11.67 2.90 31.17
C PHE A 220 -11.82 4.32 31.77
N SER A 221 -10.75 4.92 32.31
CA SER A 221 -10.74 6.31 32.75
C SER A 221 -10.90 7.28 31.56
N ARG A 222 -11.31 8.53 31.83
CA ARG A 222 -11.42 9.58 30.80
C ARG A 222 -10.10 9.81 30.05
N LYS A 223 -8.95 9.68 30.73
CA LYS A 223 -7.61 9.79 30.12
C LYS A 223 -7.30 8.58 29.22
N TRP A 224 -7.62 7.37 29.66
CA TRP A 224 -7.45 6.14 28.88
C TRP A 224 -8.27 6.17 27.59
N TRP A 225 -9.57 6.50 27.68
CA TRP A 225 -10.45 6.67 26.51
C TRP A 225 -9.98 7.77 25.57
N LYS A 226 -9.57 8.95 26.09
CA LYS A 226 -9.04 10.04 25.27
C LYS A 226 -7.89 9.56 24.38
N TRP A 227 -6.85 8.97 24.97
CA TRP A 227 -5.68 8.58 24.19
C TRP A 227 -5.93 7.37 23.28
N MET A 228 -6.82 6.44 23.65
CA MET A 228 -7.23 5.37 22.74
C MET A 228 -7.92 5.91 21.49
N LEU A 229 -8.88 6.83 21.66
CA LEU A 229 -9.61 7.44 20.55
C LEU A 229 -8.70 8.34 19.70
N MET A 230 -7.79 9.10 20.32
CA MET A 230 -6.77 9.86 19.57
C MET A 230 -5.82 8.95 18.78
N THR A 231 -5.48 7.77 19.31
CA THR A 231 -4.72 6.75 18.57
C THR A 231 -5.50 6.26 17.35
N GLY A 232 -6.80 5.98 17.51
CA GLY A 232 -7.69 5.63 16.39
C GLY A 232 -7.82 6.72 15.34
N ILE A 233 -7.93 7.99 15.74
CA ILE A 233 -7.99 9.14 14.83
C ILE A 233 -6.68 9.26 14.03
N ALA A 234 -5.52 9.21 14.70
CA ALA A 234 -4.22 9.28 14.03
C ALA A 234 -3.96 8.07 13.10
N LEU A 235 -4.35 6.87 13.52
CA LEU A 235 -4.36 5.67 12.69
C LEU A 235 -5.22 5.83 11.44
N SER A 236 -6.38 6.50 11.54
CA SER A 236 -7.18 6.85 10.37
C SER A 236 -6.44 7.80 9.44
N CYS A 237 -5.81 8.86 9.96
CA CYS A 237 -5.10 9.84 9.15
C CYS A 237 -3.94 9.22 8.35
N VAL A 238 -3.18 8.28 8.93
CA VAL A 238 -2.04 7.64 8.24
C VAL A 238 -2.50 6.73 7.10
N ILE A 239 -3.52 5.87 7.29
CA ILE A 239 -4.06 5.02 6.21
C ILE A 239 -4.86 5.82 5.17
N SER A 240 -5.50 6.93 5.57
CA SER A 240 -6.17 7.85 4.63
C SER A 240 -5.20 8.68 3.78
N THR A 241 -3.89 8.59 4.05
CA THR A 241 -2.81 9.27 3.31
C THR A 241 -2.18 8.37 2.25
N LYS A 242 -1.61 7.22 2.66
CA LYS A 242 -1.15 6.13 1.77
C LYS A 242 -1.48 4.78 2.42
N TYR A 243 -1.72 3.75 1.61
CA TYR A 243 -1.95 2.38 2.10
C TYR A 243 -0.80 1.80 2.94
N VAL A 244 0.42 2.34 2.85
CA VAL A 244 1.54 1.95 3.74
C VAL A 244 1.29 2.32 5.21
N GLY A 245 0.30 3.18 5.51
CA GLY A 245 -0.20 3.40 6.88
C GLY A 245 -0.79 2.15 7.55
N VAL A 246 -1.09 1.09 6.79
CA VAL A 246 -1.41 -0.24 7.34
C VAL A 246 -0.25 -0.78 8.19
N PHE A 247 1.00 -0.41 7.92
CA PHE A 247 2.15 -0.82 8.74
C PHE A 247 2.14 -0.19 10.14
N THR A 248 1.51 0.98 10.29
CA THR A 248 1.25 1.60 11.60
C THR A 248 0.15 0.85 12.35
N PHE A 249 -0.89 0.35 11.65
CA PHE A 249 -1.87 -0.58 12.24
C PHE A 249 -1.24 -1.91 12.66
N VAL A 250 -0.30 -2.47 11.89
CA VAL A 250 0.46 -3.67 12.29
C VAL A 250 1.29 -3.38 13.55
N THR A 251 2.04 -2.28 13.56
CA THR A 251 2.86 -1.85 14.71
C THR A 251 2.04 -1.76 16.01
N ILE A 252 0.97 -0.95 15.99
CA ILE A 252 0.14 -0.70 17.17
C ILE A 252 -0.74 -1.91 17.50
N GLY A 253 -1.25 -2.61 16.49
CA GLY A 253 -2.04 -3.83 16.63
C GLY A 253 -1.26 -4.95 17.32
N SER A 254 -0.01 -5.21 16.91
CA SER A 254 0.88 -6.17 17.58
C SER A 254 1.15 -5.80 19.03
N ALA A 255 1.44 -4.52 19.33
CA ALA A 255 1.65 -4.06 20.69
C ALA A 255 0.37 -4.17 21.55
N VAL A 256 -0.80 -3.94 20.96
CA VAL A 256 -2.12 -4.15 21.59
C VAL A 256 -2.44 -5.63 21.82
N LEU A 257 -2.03 -6.53 20.91
CA LEU A 257 -2.18 -7.98 21.10
C LEU A 257 -1.29 -8.49 22.24
N ILE A 258 -0.08 -7.96 22.39
CA ILE A 258 0.82 -8.24 23.52
C ILE A 258 0.22 -7.72 24.84
N ASP A 259 -0.33 -6.50 24.85
CA ASP A 259 -1.04 -5.93 26.00
C ASP A 259 -2.28 -6.77 26.39
N LEU A 260 -3.08 -7.21 25.41
CA LEU A 260 -4.21 -8.12 25.65
C LEU A 260 -3.76 -9.50 26.16
N TRP A 261 -2.67 -10.06 25.65
CA TRP A 261 -2.10 -11.32 26.16
C TRP A 261 -1.65 -11.17 27.62
N GLY A 262 -1.01 -10.05 27.98
CA GLY A 262 -0.65 -9.70 29.37
C GLY A 262 -1.83 -9.39 30.29
N LEU A 263 -3.04 -9.14 29.74
CA LEU A 263 -4.29 -9.07 30.51
C LEU A 263 -4.96 -10.44 30.69
N LEU A 264 -4.64 -11.42 29.84
CA LEU A 264 -5.17 -12.79 29.92
C LEU A 264 -4.36 -13.69 30.88
N ASP A 265 -3.13 -13.30 31.22
CA ASP A 265 -2.27 -14.04 32.15
C ASP A 265 -2.91 -14.21 33.55
N VAL A 266 -2.97 -15.45 34.02
CA VAL A 266 -3.50 -15.83 35.33
C VAL A 266 -2.55 -15.41 36.46
N ASN A 267 -1.24 -15.32 36.20
CA ASN A 267 -0.20 -14.95 37.16
C ASN A 267 0.04 -13.42 37.24
N ARG A 268 -0.79 -12.64 36.55
CA ARG A 268 -0.73 -11.18 36.48
C ARG A 268 -0.66 -10.54 37.87
N ARG A 269 0.38 -9.73 38.13
CA ARG A 269 0.68 -9.06 39.42
C ARG A 269 -0.45 -8.21 40.02
N GLN A 270 -1.42 -7.78 39.19
CA GLN A 270 -2.60 -7.03 39.63
C GLN A 270 -3.84 -7.92 39.90
N GLY A 271 -3.67 -9.25 39.92
CA GLY A 271 -4.74 -10.24 39.99
C GLY A 271 -5.26 -10.64 38.61
N LYS A 272 -5.83 -11.87 38.57
CA LYS A 272 -6.54 -12.42 37.42
C LYS A 272 -7.80 -11.58 37.10
N LEU A 273 -8.03 -11.34 35.82
CA LEU A 273 -9.28 -10.72 35.33
C LEU A 273 -10.33 -11.79 35.06
N SER A 274 -11.61 -11.44 35.19
CA SER A 274 -12.69 -12.30 34.68
C SER A 274 -12.75 -12.24 33.15
N LEU A 275 -13.32 -13.28 32.53
CA LEU A 275 -13.49 -13.32 31.07
C LEU A 275 -14.41 -12.18 30.56
N PHE A 276 -15.31 -11.68 31.41
CA PHE A 276 -16.15 -10.51 31.10
C PHE A 276 -15.34 -9.21 31.07
N GLU A 277 -14.46 -8.98 32.05
CA GLU A 277 -13.57 -7.80 32.07
C GLU A 277 -12.52 -7.85 30.95
N PHE A 278 -12.03 -9.03 30.60
CA PHE A 278 -11.23 -9.22 29.38
C PHE A 278 -12.06 -8.88 28.13
N GLY A 279 -13.32 -9.31 28.07
CA GLY A 279 -14.25 -9.01 26.98
C GLY A 279 -14.52 -7.51 26.81
N THR A 280 -14.73 -6.75 27.89
CA THR A 280 -14.88 -5.28 27.80
C THR A 280 -13.58 -4.60 27.40
N HIS A 281 -12.42 -5.10 27.86
CA HIS A 281 -11.10 -4.64 27.43
C HIS A 281 -10.82 -4.88 25.95
N PHE A 282 -11.26 -6.01 25.39
CA PHE A 282 -11.16 -6.33 23.98
C PHE A 282 -12.12 -5.45 23.16
N ALA A 283 -13.40 -5.40 23.53
CA ALA A 283 -14.42 -4.63 22.83
C ALA A 283 -14.11 -3.12 22.78
N ALA A 284 -13.62 -2.54 23.88
CA ALA A 284 -13.22 -1.14 23.91
C ALA A 284 -12.06 -0.82 22.97
N ARG A 285 -11.05 -1.71 22.88
CA ARG A 285 -9.92 -1.57 21.94
C ARG A 285 -10.36 -1.78 20.49
N ALA A 286 -11.19 -2.79 20.21
CA ALA A 286 -11.75 -3.01 18.87
C ALA A 286 -12.58 -1.80 18.40
N PHE A 287 -13.40 -1.21 19.28
CA PHE A 287 -14.13 0.01 18.98
C PHE A 287 -13.19 1.18 18.70
N GLY A 288 -12.28 1.50 19.63
CA GLY A 288 -11.42 2.68 19.54
C GLY A 288 -10.33 2.62 18.47
N LEU A 289 -9.84 1.43 18.11
CA LEU A 289 -8.68 1.23 17.24
C LEU A 289 -9.00 0.53 15.90
N ILE A 290 -10.25 0.07 15.69
CA ILE A 290 -10.71 -0.48 14.41
C ILE A 290 -11.96 0.24 13.92
N ILE A 291 -13.04 0.26 14.70
CA ILE A 291 -14.33 0.80 14.25
C ILE A 291 -14.28 2.32 14.04
N VAL A 292 -13.75 3.07 15.01
CA VAL A 292 -13.58 4.53 14.92
C VAL A 292 -12.68 4.93 13.73
N PRO A 293 -11.45 4.39 13.55
CA PRO A 293 -10.65 4.70 12.38
C PRO A 293 -11.33 4.32 11.06
N PHE A 294 -12.04 3.20 10.99
CA PHE A 294 -12.72 2.79 9.76
C PHE A 294 -13.79 3.80 9.31
N PHE A 295 -14.60 4.34 10.24
CA PHE A 295 -15.58 5.37 9.89
C PHE A 295 -14.92 6.70 9.46
N ILE A 296 -13.80 7.09 10.07
CA ILE A 296 -13.07 8.30 9.67
C ILE A 296 -12.40 8.11 8.29
N TYR A 297 -11.89 6.92 7.98
CA TYR A 297 -11.39 6.58 6.65
C TYR A 297 -12.50 6.68 5.58
N LEU A 298 -13.67 6.09 5.84
CA LEU A 298 -14.83 6.22 4.94
C LEU A 298 -15.30 7.68 4.79
N PHE A 299 -15.24 8.48 5.85
CA PHE A 299 -15.59 9.91 5.79
C PHE A 299 -14.73 10.67 4.77
N TRP A 300 -13.41 10.44 4.69
CA TRP A 300 -12.58 11.09 3.69
C TRP A 300 -12.92 10.69 2.25
N PHE A 301 -13.40 9.46 2.02
CA PHE A 301 -13.94 9.07 0.72
C PHE A 301 -15.32 9.70 0.43
N GLN A 302 -16.16 9.89 1.44
CA GLN A 302 -17.42 10.62 1.29
C GLN A 302 -17.19 12.10 0.96
N VAL A 303 -16.16 12.73 1.56
CA VAL A 303 -15.74 14.10 1.21
C VAL A 303 -15.19 14.16 -0.23
N HIS A 304 -14.32 13.22 -0.61
CA HIS A 304 -13.78 13.11 -1.97
C HIS A 304 -14.90 13.01 -3.03
N PHE A 305 -15.90 12.14 -2.83
CA PHE A 305 -17.04 12.02 -3.76
C PHE A 305 -18.06 13.16 -3.68
N ALA A 306 -18.09 13.95 -2.60
CA ALA A 306 -18.96 15.11 -2.47
C ALA A 306 -18.38 16.36 -3.16
N ILE A 307 -17.05 16.46 -3.27
CA ILE A 307 -16.35 17.56 -3.95
C ILE A 307 -16.21 17.24 -5.45
N LEU A 308 -15.82 16.02 -5.82
CA LEU A 308 -15.60 15.63 -7.21
C LEU A 308 -16.91 15.22 -7.88
N THR A 309 -17.64 16.23 -8.37
CA THR A 309 -18.97 16.09 -8.97
C THR A 309 -18.96 16.10 -10.50
N LYS A 310 -17.92 16.62 -11.15
CA LYS A 310 -17.81 16.72 -12.62
C LYS A 310 -16.97 15.58 -13.20
N SER A 311 -17.18 15.27 -14.47
CA SER A 311 -16.28 14.40 -15.25
C SER A 311 -14.89 14.99 -15.42
N GLY A 312 -13.91 14.14 -15.73
CA GLY A 312 -12.49 14.49 -15.73
C GLY A 312 -11.60 13.26 -15.90
N PRO A 313 -10.27 13.42 -16.04
CA PRO A 313 -9.35 12.40 -16.57
C PRO A 313 -9.20 11.11 -15.74
N GLY A 314 -9.92 10.97 -14.62
CA GLY A 314 -10.06 9.72 -13.87
C GLY A 314 -11.27 8.86 -14.23
N ASP A 315 -12.22 9.37 -15.01
CA ASP A 315 -13.50 8.71 -15.22
C ASP A 315 -13.43 7.47 -16.14
N ASP A 316 -12.51 7.44 -17.11
CA ASP A 316 -12.14 6.26 -17.94
C ASP A 316 -11.78 5.01 -17.10
N PHE A 317 -11.30 5.18 -15.86
CA PHE A 317 -10.96 4.08 -14.93
C PHE A 317 -12.19 3.49 -14.19
N MET A 318 -13.36 4.11 -14.30
CA MET A 318 -14.58 3.76 -13.58
C MET A 318 -15.65 3.19 -14.53
N SER A 319 -16.70 2.55 -13.99
CA SER A 319 -17.78 2.01 -14.83
C SER A 319 -18.75 3.11 -15.32
N PRO A 320 -19.51 2.89 -16.41
CA PRO A 320 -20.52 3.84 -16.90
C PRO A 320 -21.56 4.26 -15.85
N GLU A 321 -21.85 3.42 -14.87
CA GLU A 321 -22.76 3.76 -13.77
C GLU A 321 -22.14 4.76 -12.77
N PHE A 322 -20.83 4.67 -12.55
CA PHE A 322 -20.08 5.67 -11.78
C PHE A 322 -19.96 6.96 -12.60
N GLN A 323 -19.60 6.87 -13.88
CA GLN A 323 -19.48 8.02 -14.79
C GLN A 323 -20.82 8.79 -14.90
N ALA A 324 -21.96 8.09 -14.98
CA ALA A 324 -23.29 8.70 -14.98
C ALA A 324 -23.69 9.36 -13.63
N SER A 325 -22.87 9.23 -12.59
CA SER A 325 -22.99 9.97 -11.32
C SER A 325 -22.13 11.25 -11.27
N LEU A 326 -21.52 11.63 -12.41
CA LEU A 326 -20.78 12.87 -12.59
C LEU A 326 -21.54 13.80 -13.57
N SER A 327 -21.45 15.11 -13.37
CA SER A 327 -21.93 16.13 -14.33
C SER A 327 -20.94 16.33 -15.47
N ASP A 328 -21.37 17.05 -16.51
CA ASP A 328 -20.52 17.60 -17.56
C ASP A 328 -19.72 16.57 -18.39
N ASN A 329 -20.10 15.30 -18.34
CA ASN A 329 -19.45 14.23 -19.08
C ASN A 329 -19.75 14.34 -20.60
N PRO A 330 -18.74 14.52 -21.47
CA PRO A 330 -18.93 14.76 -22.90
C PRO A 330 -19.36 13.51 -23.68
N MET A 331 -19.21 12.30 -23.13
CA MET A 331 -19.79 11.08 -23.70
C MET A 331 -21.30 11.04 -23.49
N PHE A 332 -21.79 11.33 -22.27
CA PHE A 332 -23.24 11.30 -22.00
C PHE A 332 -23.99 12.53 -22.51
N ALA A 333 -23.36 13.71 -22.53
CA ALA A 333 -24.00 14.95 -22.99
C ALA A 333 -24.31 14.97 -24.50
N GLN A 334 -23.57 14.22 -25.31
CA GLN A 334 -23.78 14.09 -26.77
C GLN A 334 -24.33 12.71 -27.17
N SER A 335 -24.88 11.96 -26.21
CA SER A 335 -25.41 10.61 -26.44
C SER A 335 -26.72 10.63 -27.24
N LYS A 336 -26.67 10.26 -28.52
CA LYS A 336 -27.82 10.17 -29.42
C LYS A 336 -28.46 8.78 -29.31
N GLY A 337 -29.79 8.69 -29.33
CA GLY A 337 -30.49 7.40 -29.47
C GLY A 337 -30.28 6.81 -30.87
N VAL A 338 -30.02 5.50 -30.95
CA VAL A 338 -29.76 4.80 -32.22
C VAL A 338 -31.04 4.12 -32.74
N GLU A 339 -31.28 4.29 -34.03
CA GLU A 339 -32.39 3.70 -34.79
C GLU A 339 -31.84 2.86 -35.95
N TYR A 340 -32.65 1.94 -36.47
CA TYR A 340 -32.28 1.18 -37.65
C TYR A 340 -32.14 2.09 -38.89
N TYR A 341 -31.24 1.71 -39.80
CA TYR A 341 -30.77 2.50 -40.94
C TYR A 341 -29.98 3.78 -40.59
N ASP A 342 -29.62 4.00 -39.32
CA ASP A 342 -28.56 4.94 -38.96
C ASP A 342 -27.20 4.44 -39.49
N VAL A 343 -26.38 5.35 -40.02
CA VAL A 343 -24.94 5.13 -40.23
C VAL A 343 -24.21 5.54 -38.96
N LEU A 344 -23.35 4.66 -38.47
CA LEU A 344 -22.64 4.78 -37.19
C LEU A 344 -21.13 4.68 -37.41
N THR A 345 -20.36 5.31 -36.52
CA THR A 345 -18.96 4.96 -36.28
C THR A 345 -18.87 4.13 -35.01
N PHE A 346 -18.20 2.97 -35.05
CA PHE A 346 -17.94 2.14 -33.85
C PHE A 346 -16.50 2.29 -33.41
N ARG A 347 -16.25 2.32 -32.10
CA ARG A 347 -14.93 2.51 -31.52
C ARG A 347 -14.69 1.60 -30.32
N HIS A 348 -13.48 1.06 -30.23
CA HIS A 348 -13.09 0.15 -29.16
C HIS A 348 -12.81 0.91 -27.86
N LYS A 349 -13.28 0.40 -26.71
CA LYS A 349 -13.18 1.07 -25.41
C LYS A 349 -11.75 1.37 -24.99
N ASP A 350 -10.85 0.40 -25.16
CA ASP A 350 -9.52 0.41 -24.53
C ASP A 350 -8.41 0.88 -25.49
N THR A 351 -8.39 0.39 -26.73
CA THR A 351 -7.40 0.81 -27.74
C THR A 351 -7.80 2.08 -28.50
N LYS A 352 -9.05 2.56 -28.32
CA LYS A 352 -9.61 3.77 -28.96
C LYS A 352 -9.50 3.79 -30.50
N VAL A 353 -9.42 2.64 -31.16
CA VAL A 353 -9.47 2.50 -32.63
C VAL A 353 -10.92 2.39 -33.13
N TYR A 354 -11.20 2.94 -34.32
CA TYR A 354 -12.47 2.78 -35.02
C TYR A 354 -12.55 1.45 -35.76
N LEU A 355 -13.74 0.87 -35.85
CA LEU A 355 -14.02 -0.28 -36.72
C LEU A 355 -13.97 0.19 -38.19
N HIS A 356 -13.01 -0.32 -38.94
CA HIS A 356 -12.64 0.12 -40.29
C HIS A 356 -12.71 -1.04 -41.28
N SER A 357 -12.96 -0.75 -42.55
CA SER A 357 -12.77 -1.73 -43.63
C SER A 357 -12.51 -1.02 -44.95
N HIS A 358 -11.70 -1.63 -45.81
CA HIS A 358 -11.29 -1.09 -47.12
C HIS A 358 -11.21 -2.21 -48.16
N PRO A 359 -11.20 -1.92 -49.48
CA PRO A 359 -11.28 -2.94 -50.54
C PRO A 359 -10.21 -4.04 -50.51
N ASP A 360 -9.07 -3.81 -49.86
CA ASP A 360 -7.99 -4.79 -49.74
C ASP A 360 -8.41 -6.03 -48.93
N ARG A 361 -7.77 -7.16 -49.26
CA ARG A 361 -8.15 -8.51 -48.79
C ARG A 361 -7.08 -9.15 -47.93
N TYR A 362 -7.45 -10.12 -47.10
CA TYR A 362 -6.47 -10.92 -46.36
C TYR A 362 -5.57 -11.72 -47.32
N PRO A 363 -4.26 -11.86 -47.03
CA PRO A 363 -3.35 -12.64 -47.86
C PRO A 363 -3.73 -14.12 -47.83
N LEU A 364 -3.54 -14.85 -48.94
CA LEU A 364 -3.94 -16.28 -49.05
C LEU A 364 -3.33 -17.15 -47.93
N ARG A 365 -2.13 -16.80 -47.46
CA ARG A 365 -1.49 -17.40 -46.28
C ARG A 365 -0.92 -16.34 -45.37
N TYR A 366 -1.01 -16.59 -44.07
CA TYR A 366 -0.29 -15.85 -43.03
C TYR A 366 1.15 -16.39 -42.88
N ASP A 367 2.00 -15.68 -42.15
CA ASP A 367 3.45 -15.98 -42.04
C ASP A 367 3.75 -17.34 -41.36
N ASP A 368 2.80 -17.88 -40.60
CA ASP A 368 2.86 -19.22 -39.99
C ASP A 368 2.32 -20.35 -40.88
N GLY A 369 1.89 -20.02 -42.11
CA GLY A 369 1.38 -20.96 -43.10
C GLY A 369 -0.12 -21.27 -43.02
N ARG A 370 -0.86 -20.71 -42.04
CA ARG A 370 -2.33 -20.81 -42.02
C ARG A 370 -2.94 -20.09 -43.23
N VAL A 371 -4.09 -20.57 -43.69
CA VAL A 371 -4.84 -20.06 -44.85
C VAL A 371 -5.96 -19.12 -44.37
N SER A 372 -6.12 -17.97 -45.01
CA SER A 372 -7.21 -17.02 -44.73
C SER A 372 -8.44 -17.26 -45.63
N SER A 373 -9.51 -16.51 -45.41
CA SER A 373 -10.66 -16.52 -46.33
C SER A 373 -10.43 -15.80 -47.67
N GLN A 374 -9.35 -15.03 -47.80
CA GLN A 374 -9.18 -13.97 -48.82
C GLN A 374 -10.35 -12.96 -48.91
N GLY A 375 -11.18 -12.87 -47.88
CA GLY A 375 -12.21 -11.84 -47.76
C GLY A 375 -11.62 -10.46 -47.51
N GLN A 376 -12.49 -9.45 -47.56
CA GLN A 376 -12.13 -8.04 -47.36
C GLN A 376 -11.67 -7.80 -45.90
N GLN A 377 -10.57 -7.07 -45.72
CA GLN A 377 -10.01 -6.85 -44.38
C GLN A 377 -10.95 -6.01 -43.50
N VAL A 378 -11.09 -6.41 -42.23
CA VAL A 378 -11.75 -5.62 -41.18
C VAL A 378 -10.73 -5.34 -40.08
N THR A 379 -10.55 -4.06 -39.76
CA THR A 379 -9.39 -3.55 -39.04
C THR A 379 -9.76 -2.47 -38.02
N GLY A 380 -8.82 -2.15 -37.14
CA GLY A 380 -8.92 -1.05 -36.18
C GLY A 380 -8.06 0.14 -36.61
N TYR A 381 -8.68 1.21 -37.11
CA TYR A 381 -7.97 2.41 -37.58
C TYR A 381 -8.02 3.53 -36.52
N PRO A 382 -6.90 4.20 -36.17
CA PRO A 382 -6.89 5.21 -35.10
C PRO A 382 -7.42 6.59 -35.51
N HIS A 383 -7.61 6.85 -36.80
CA HIS A 383 -8.04 8.15 -37.33
C HIS A 383 -9.50 8.12 -37.84
N ASN A 384 -10.13 9.29 -37.92
CA ASN A 384 -11.48 9.41 -38.46
C ASN A 384 -11.45 9.39 -40.00
N ASP A 385 -12.29 8.56 -40.62
CA ASP A 385 -12.27 8.24 -42.05
C ASP A 385 -13.67 7.83 -42.52
N THR A 386 -14.01 8.05 -43.79
CA THR A 386 -15.29 7.59 -44.36
C THR A 386 -15.42 6.06 -44.42
N ASN A 387 -14.29 5.34 -44.35
CA ASN A 387 -14.21 3.88 -44.24
C ASN A 387 -14.43 3.37 -42.78
N ASN A 388 -14.80 4.27 -41.86
CA ASN A 388 -15.26 3.91 -40.50
C ASN A 388 -16.80 3.83 -40.41
N HIS A 389 -17.53 3.97 -41.53
CA HIS A 389 -18.98 4.14 -41.57
C HIS A 389 -19.74 2.82 -41.78
N TRP A 390 -20.53 2.42 -40.77
CA TRP A 390 -21.32 1.19 -40.77
C TRP A 390 -22.81 1.49 -40.55
N GLU A 391 -23.67 1.09 -41.47
CA GLU A 391 -25.12 1.17 -41.32
C GLU A 391 -25.66 -0.01 -40.50
N ILE A 392 -26.52 0.28 -39.52
CA ILE A 392 -27.13 -0.72 -38.65
C ILE A 392 -28.49 -1.19 -39.20
N LEU A 393 -28.58 -2.46 -39.57
CA LEU A 393 -29.73 -3.06 -40.25
C LEU A 393 -30.44 -4.09 -39.36
N PRO A 394 -31.79 -4.18 -39.42
CA PRO A 394 -32.53 -5.20 -38.69
C PRO A 394 -32.33 -6.58 -39.32
N GLN A 395 -32.38 -7.65 -38.51
CA GLN A 395 -32.33 -9.04 -38.99
C GLN A 395 -33.31 -9.34 -40.13
N VAL A 396 -34.49 -8.72 -40.11
CA VAL A 396 -35.48 -8.78 -41.19
C VAL A 396 -35.77 -7.34 -41.65
N PRO A 397 -35.57 -6.99 -42.93
CA PRO A 397 -35.84 -5.64 -43.44
C PRO A 397 -37.29 -5.19 -43.21
N PHE A 398 -37.48 -3.97 -42.71
CA PHE A 398 -38.82 -3.40 -42.56
C PHE A 398 -39.41 -3.05 -43.94
N ALA A 399 -40.74 -3.14 -44.04
CA ALA A 399 -41.49 -2.76 -45.23
C ALA A 399 -41.14 -1.33 -45.66
N SER A 400 -41.06 -1.09 -46.98
CA SER A 400 -40.38 0.08 -47.55
C SER A 400 -40.86 1.46 -47.06
N GLY A 401 -42.12 1.58 -46.64
CA GLY A 401 -42.70 2.81 -46.08
C GLY A 401 -42.62 2.96 -44.55
N ASN A 402 -42.00 2.00 -43.84
CA ASN A 402 -41.96 1.96 -42.37
C ASN A 402 -40.53 1.70 -41.84
N ARG A 403 -39.56 2.51 -42.28
CA ARG A 403 -38.14 2.37 -41.92
C ARG A 403 -37.68 3.27 -40.76
N THR A 404 -38.38 4.37 -40.51
CA THR A 404 -37.99 5.42 -39.55
C THR A 404 -38.54 5.18 -38.14
N GLY A 405 -37.82 5.61 -37.10
CA GLY A 405 -38.30 5.61 -35.70
C GLY A 405 -38.20 4.26 -34.96
N HIS A 406 -37.65 3.22 -35.60
CA HIS A 406 -37.43 1.93 -34.98
C HIS A 406 -36.10 1.91 -34.22
N LYS A 407 -36.17 2.00 -32.89
CA LYS A 407 -34.99 2.05 -32.02
C LYS A 407 -34.26 0.70 -31.91
N VAL A 408 -32.93 0.75 -31.89
CA VAL A 408 -32.06 -0.38 -31.55
C VAL A 408 -32.00 -0.53 -30.02
N ARG A 409 -31.92 -1.76 -29.51
CA ARG A 409 -31.95 -2.05 -28.07
C ARG A 409 -31.03 -3.20 -27.67
N ASN A 410 -30.72 -3.27 -26.38
CA ASN A 410 -29.95 -4.35 -25.77
C ASN A 410 -30.62 -5.72 -25.98
N GLY A 411 -29.92 -6.65 -26.63
CA GLY A 411 -30.41 -7.97 -27.02
C GLY A 411 -30.96 -8.07 -28.44
N HIS A 412 -30.99 -6.99 -29.23
CA HIS A 412 -31.39 -7.06 -30.63
C HIS A 412 -30.33 -7.76 -31.50
N ILE A 413 -30.80 -8.49 -32.52
CA ILE A 413 -30.00 -9.09 -33.58
C ILE A 413 -30.01 -8.14 -34.79
N VAL A 414 -28.84 -7.80 -35.29
CA VAL A 414 -28.61 -6.82 -36.35
C VAL A 414 -27.64 -7.34 -37.41
N GLN A 415 -27.69 -6.77 -38.60
CA GLN A 415 -26.61 -6.82 -39.59
C GLN A 415 -25.88 -5.47 -39.60
N LEU A 416 -24.59 -5.45 -39.96
CA LEU A 416 -23.83 -4.21 -40.17
C LEU A 416 -23.34 -4.15 -41.63
N ARG A 417 -23.70 -3.08 -42.35
CA ARG A 417 -23.28 -2.84 -43.74
C ARG A 417 -22.22 -1.74 -43.81
N HIS A 418 -21.03 -2.05 -44.30
CA HIS A 418 -20.00 -1.06 -44.56
C HIS A 418 -20.40 -0.17 -45.74
N ILE A 419 -20.45 1.15 -45.54
CA ILE A 419 -20.98 2.08 -46.54
C ILE A 419 -20.07 2.20 -47.76
N ALA A 420 -18.75 2.35 -47.57
CA ALA A 420 -17.84 2.68 -48.68
C ALA A 420 -17.62 1.53 -49.67
N THR A 421 -17.72 0.27 -49.23
CA THR A 421 -17.61 -0.93 -50.09
C THR A 421 -18.95 -1.62 -50.36
N ASN A 422 -20.04 -1.18 -49.74
CA ASN A 422 -21.38 -1.81 -49.81
C ASN A 422 -21.36 -3.32 -49.50
N THR A 423 -20.56 -3.74 -48.51
CA THR A 423 -20.43 -5.14 -48.07
C THR A 423 -20.94 -5.31 -46.64
N PHE A 424 -21.37 -6.52 -46.29
CA PHE A 424 -21.92 -6.86 -44.97
C PHE A 424 -20.85 -7.50 -44.09
N LEU A 425 -20.74 -7.06 -42.83
CA LEU A 425 -19.85 -7.67 -41.84
C LEU A 425 -20.17 -9.16 -41.67
N LEU A 426 -19.13 -9.99 -41.61
CA LEU A 426 -19.23 -11.44 -41.49
C LEU A 426 -18.15 -11.99 -40.56
N SER A 427 -18.50 -13.00 -39.76
CA SER A 427 -17.53 -13.79 -38.97
C SER A 427 -17.76 -15.27 -39.26
N HIS A 428 -16.69 -16.07 -39.30
CA HIS A 428 -16.80 -17.48 -39.67
C HIS A 428 -15.64 -18.30 -39.09
N ASP A 429 -15.67 -19.63 -39.25
CA ASP A 429 -14.67 -20.53 -38.64
C ASP A 429 -13.36 -20.63 -39.44
N VAL A 430 -12.77 -19.45 -39.72
CA VAL A 430 -11.37 -19.27 -40.14
C VAL A 430 -10.64 -18.59 -38.98
N ALA A 431 -9.37 -18.95 -38.76
CA ALA A 431 -8.59 -18.42 -37.64
C ALA A 431 -8.02 -17.03 -37.94
N SER A 432 -8.11 -16.09 -36.99
CA SER A 432 -7.67 -14.70 -37.18
C SER A 432 -6.14 -14.57 -37.32
N PRO A 433 -5.62 -13.49 -37.95
CA PRO A 433 -4.21 -13.37 -38.31
C PRO A 433 -3.24 -13.64 -37.15
N SER A 434 -3.38 -12.96 -36.01
CA SER A 434 -2.44 -13.06 -34.87
C SER A 434 -2.86 -14.07 -33.80
N TYR A 435 -4.14 -14.48 -33.75
CA TYR A 435 -4.70 -15.33 -32.69
C TYR A 435 -5.35 -16.60 -33.28
N PRO A 436 -4.61 -17.73 -33.39
CA PRO A 436 -5.12 -18.98 -33.97
C PRO A 436 -6.38 -19.55 -33.30
N THR A 437 -6.70 -19.13 -32.08
CA THR A 437 -7.93 -19.52 -31.36
C THR A 437 -9.16 -18.72 -31.79
N ASN A 438 -8.97 -17.50 -32.28
CA ASN A 438 -10.04 -16.51 -32.51
C ASN A 438 -10.52 -16.57 -33.95
N GLN A 439 -11.75 -16.12 -34.21
CA GLN A 439 -12.33 -16.15 -35.57
C GLN A 439 -11.97 -14.91 -36.39
N GLU A 440 -11.80 -15.07 -37.70
CA GLU A 440 -11.56 -14.00 -38.65
C GLU A 440 -12.84 -13.18 -38.88
N PHE A 441 -12.74 -11.85 -38.70
CA PHE A 441 -13.79 -10.90 -39.07
C PHE A 441 -13.48 -10.34 -40.46
N THR A 442 -14.49 -10.32 -41.33
CA THR A 442 -14.34 -10.01 -42.76
C THR A 442 -15.65 -9.39 -43.28
N THR A 443 -15.81 -9.20 -44.58
CA THR A 443 -17.11 -8.83 -45.17
C THR A 443 -17.47 -9.67 -46.40
N THR A 444 -18.76 -9.75 -46.71
CA THR A 444 -19.26 -10.39 -47.95
C THR A 444 -20.24 -9.50 -48.74
N SER A 445 -20.58 -9.90 -49.96
CA SER A 445 -21.49 -9.16 -50.84
C SER A 445 -22.93 -9.14 -50.31
N PRO A 446 -23.75 -8.15 -50.72
CA PRO A 446 -25.19 -8.13 -50.39
C PRO A 446 -25.94 -9.39 -50.85
N GLU A 447 -25.47 -10.04 -51.93
CA GLU A 447 -26.07 -11.25 -52.49
C GLU A 447 -25.82 -12.47 -51.59
N GLU A 448 -24.59 -12.67 -51.10
CA GLU A 448 -24.28 -13.72 -50.12
C GLU A 448 -24.98 -13.47 -48.77
N ALA A 449 -25.04 -12.20 -48.33
CA ALA A 449 -25.66 -11.77 -47.08
C ALA A 449 -27.20 -11.82 -47.06
N ALA A 450 -27.83 -11.84 -48.24
CA ALA A 450 -29.26 -12.11 -48.41
C ALA A 450 -29.55 -13.61 -48.67
N GLY A 451 -28.58 -14.34 -49.22
CA GLY A 451 -28.67 -15.77 -49.53
C GLY A 451 -27.96 -16.65 -48.51
N ASN A 452 -27.10 -17.54 -49.01
CA ASN A 452 -26.54 -18.68 -48.25
C ASN A 452 -25.78 -18.31 -46.97
N ARG A 453 -25.27 -17.08 -46.84
CA ARG A 453 -24.46 -16.63 -45.70
C ARG A 453 -25.17 -15.61 -44.81
N HIS A 454 -26.48 -15.45 -44.96
CA HIS A 454 -27.28 -14.55 -44.12
C HIS A 454 -27.00 -14.73 -42.62
N ASN A 455 -27.00 -15.97 -42.12
CA ASN A 455 -26.76 -16.28 -40.71
C ASN A 455 -25.36 -15.83 -40.21
N ASP A 456 -24.33 -15.89 -41.06
CA ASP A 456 -22.94 -15.52 -40.75
C ASP A 456 -22.73 -13.99 -40.70
N THR A 457 -23.77 -13.21 -41.04
CA THR A 457 -23.78 -11.74 -40.96
C THR A 457 -24.63 -11.20 -39.80
N LEU A 458 -25.19 -12.09 -38.97
CA LEU A 458 -26.03 -11.71 -37.84
C LEU A 458 -25.19 -11.51 -36.56
N PHE A 459 -25.39 -10.38 -35.90
CA PHE A 459 -24.72 -10.03 -34.64
C PHE A 459 -25.72 -9.57 -33.57
N GLU A 460 -25.51 -10.01 -32.34
CA GLU A 460 -26.31 -9.65 -31.16
C GLU A 460 -25.61 -8.50 -30.41
N ILE A 461 -26.32 -7.39 -30.21
CA ILE A 461 -25.82 -6.24 -29.43
C ILE A 461 -26.08 -6.51 -27.94
N GLN A 462 -25.03 -6.79 -27.18
CA GLN A 462 -25.13 -7.16 -25.77
C GLN A 462 -24.45 -6.10 -24.88
N VAL A 463 -25.23 -5.36 -24.10
CA VAL A 463 -24.76 -4.37 -23.12
C VAL A 463 -24.62 -5.07 -21.75
N PRO A 464 -23.41 -5.48 -21.28
CA PRO A 464 -23.29 -6.49 -20.22
C PRO A 464 -23.71 -6.03 -18.81
N LYS A 465 -23.92 -4.72 -18.62
CA LYS A 465 -24.47 -4.11 -17.39
C LYS A 465 -25.78 -3.36 -17.63
N GLY A 466 -26.31 -3.37 -18.86
CA GLY A 466 -27.56 -2.72 -19.21
C GLY A 466 -28.78 -3.50 -18.72
N LYS A 467 -29.94 -2.85 -18.69
CA LYS A 467 -31.22 -3.54 -18.51
C LYS A 467 -31.58 -4.29 -19.79
N ALA A 468 -32.35 -5.36 -19.68
CA ALA A 468 -33.03 -5.94 -20.83
C ALA A 468 -33.92 -4.87 -21.49
N ASP A 469 -34.00 -4.86 -22.82
CA ASP A 469 -34.78 -3.89 -23.62
C ASP A 469 -34.30 -2.42 -23.50
N GLU A 470 -33.13 -2.15 -22.90
CA GLU A 470 -32.57 -0.80 -22.81
C GLU A 470 -32.20 -0.24 -24.20
N GLU A 471 -32.54 1.04 -24.45
CA GLU A 471 -32.25 1.74 -25.70
C GLU A 471 -30.74 1.79 -25.97
N PHE A 472 -30.34 1.39 -27.17
CA PHE A 472 -28.96 1.52 -27.62
C PHE A 472 -28.70 2.97 -28.03
N ARG A 473 -27.63 3.56 -27.50
CA ARG A 473 -27.32 4.99 -27.66
C ARG A 473 -25.82 5.20 -27.88
N THR A 474 -25.46 6.20 -28.67
CA THR A 474 -24.04 6.55 -28.86
C THR A 474 -23.40 6.96 -27.54
N ARG A 475 -22.12 6.57 -27.41
CA ARG A 475 -21.16 6.79 -26.31
C ARG A 475 -21.56 6.21 -24.94
N SER A 476 -22.83 6.26 -24.53
CA SER A 476 -23.27 5.75 -23.23
C SER A 476 -23.39 4.23 -23.16
N SER A 477 -23.66 3.56 -24.29
CA SER A 477 -23.89 2.12 -24.34
C SER A 477 -22.59 1.37 -24.68
N LEU A 478 -21.81 1.02 -23.65
CA LEU A 478 -20.71 0.05 -23.79
C LEU A 478 -21.28 -1.34 -24.05
N PHE A 479 -20.98 -1.93 -25.21
CA PHE A 479 -21.55 -3.19 -25.67
C PHE A 479 -20.48 -4.16 -26.21
N ASN A 480 -20.76 -5.45 -26.11
CA ASN A 480 -20.09 -6.48 -26.89
C ASN A 480 -20.91 -6.69 -28.18
N LEU A 481 -20.25 -6.74 -29.34
CA LEU A 481 -20.86 -7.23 -30.57
C LEU A 481 -20.61 -8.74 -30.66
N ILE A 482 -21.65 -9.55 -30.43
CA ILE A 482 -21.55 -11.02 -30.38
C ILE A 482 -22.00 -11.61 -31.71
N HIS A 483 -21.15 -12.36 -32.41
CA HIS A 483 -21.56 -13.07 -33.62
C HIS A 483 -22.62 -14.12 -33.30
N PHE A 484 -23.79 -14.08 -33.95
CA PHE A 484 -24.97 -14.80 -33.49
C PHE A 484 -24.83 -16.34 -33.56
N PRO A 485 -24.29 -16.95 -34.65
CA PRO A 485 -24.07 -18.40 -34.73
C PRO A 485 -22.96 -18.92 -33.80
N SER A 486 -21.76 -18.34 -33.82
CA SER A 486 -20.59 -18.87 -33.11
C SER A 486 -20.37 -18.31 -31.70
N LYS A 487 -21.12 -17.27 -31.32
CA LYS A 487 -21.08 -16.57 -30.01
C LYS A 487 -19.70 -16.05 -29.58
N VAL A 488 -18.80 -15.82 -30.53
CA VAL A 488 -17.58 -15.03 -30.34
C VAL A 488 -17.92 -13.55 -30.20
N ALA A 489 -17.11 -12.80 -29.44
CA ALA A 489 -17.23 -11.34 -29.33
C ALA A 489 -16.19 -10.64 -30.21
N MET A 490 -16.58 -9.54 -30.86
CA MET A 490 -15.64 -8.67 -31.57
C MET A 490 -14.62 -8.06 -30.60
N TRP A 491 -13.33 -8.29 -30.85
CA TRP A 491 -12.21 -7.88 -29.99
C TRP A 491 -11.03 -7.34 -30.82
N THR A 492 -10.15 -6.59 -30.16
CA THR A 492 -8.92 -6.03 -30.76
C THR A 492 -7.85 -5.77 -29.68
N HIS A 493 -6.60 -5.67 -30.11
CA HIS A 493 -5.41 -5.57 -29.25
C HIS A 493 -4.42 -4.51 -29.73
N THR A 494 -3.45 -4.16 -28.89
CA THR A 494 -2.43 -3.13 -29.18
C THR A 494 -1.37 -3.55 -30.21
N ASN A 495 -1.24 -4.85 -30.51
CA ASN A 495 -0.33 -5.31 -31.57
C ASN A 495 -0.92 -4.97 -32.95
N PRO A 496 -0.18 -4.27 -33.83
CA PRO A 496 -0.64 -4.00 -35.19
C PRO A 496 -0.49 -5.22 -36.10
N LEU A 497 -1.25 -5.24 -37.19
CA LEU A 497 -1.06 -6.17 -38.30
C LEU A 497 0.28 -5.93 -39.04
N PRO A 498 0.77 -6.90 -39.83
CA PRO A 498 1.93 -6.70 -40.70
C PRO A 498 1.68 -5.64 -41.81
N ASP A 499 2.68 -5.41 -42.66
CA ASP A 499 2.60 -4.39 -43.73
C ASP A 499 1.42 -4.59 -44.71
N TRP A 500 0.94 -5.83 -44.91
CA TRP A 500 -0.24 -6.13 -45.74
C TRP A 500 -1.58 -5.63 -45.15
N GLY A 501 -1.61 -5.29 -43.85
CA GLY A 501 -2.73 -4.68 -43.14
C GLY A 501 -2.41 -3.26 -42.67
N TYR A 502 -1.48 -2.57 -43.34
CA TYR A 502 -1.09 -1.17 -43.12
C TYR A 502 -0.72 -0.80 -41.68
N LYS A 503 -0.32 -1.78 -40.84
CA LYS A 503 -0.08 -1.60 -39.39
C LYS A 503 -1.28 -1.07 -38.60
N GLN A 504 -2.48 -1.30 -39.11
CA GLN A 504 -3.74 -1.10 -38.39
C GLN A 504 -3.91 -2.20 -37.32
N ALA A 505 -4.79 -2.00 -36.33
CA ALA A 505 -5.06 -3.03 -35.34
C ALA A 505 -5.89 -4.19 -35.93
N GLU A 506 -5.70 -5.41 -35.44
CA GLU A 506 -6.51 -6.56 -35.84
C GLU A 506 -7.91 -6.50 -35.20
N ILE A 507 -8.95 -6.83 -35.96
CA ILE A 507 -10.28 -7.15 -35.42
C ILE A 507 -10.50 -8.65 -35.54
N ASN A 508 -10.90 -9.31 -34.46
CA ASN A 508 -11.17 -10.74 -34.46
C ASN A 508 -12.29 -11.15 -33.48
N GLY A 509 -12.73 -12.41 -33.61
CA GLY A 509 -13.74 -13.03 -32.76
C GLY A 509 -13.13 -13.75 -31.57
N ASN A 510 -13.09 -13.08 -30.41
CA ASN A 510 -12.68 -13.69 -29.15
C ASN A 510 -13.72 -14.72 -28.68
N LYS A 511 -13.30 -15.99 -28.52
CA LYS A 511 -14.14 -17.07 -27.98
C LYS A 511 -14.45 -16.89 -26.48
N ASN A 512 -13.65 -16.10 -25.75
CA ASN A 512 -13.96 -15.65 -24.40
C ASN A 512 -14.88 -14.42 -24.44
N SER A 513 -16.14 -14.60 -24.84
CA SER A 513 -17.09 -13.49 -25.02
C SER A 513 -17.40 -12.66 -23.76
N LYS A 514 -17.01 -13.14 -22.57
CA LYS A 514 -17.15 -12.46 -21.28
C LYS A 514 -15.95 -11.60 -20.88
N GLU A 515 -14.92 -11.49 -21.72
CA GLU A 515 -13.74 -10.69 -21.40
C GLU A 515 -14.08 -9.18 -21.32
N PRO A 516 -13.65 -8.45 -20.27
CA PRO A 516 -13.92 -7.01 -20.15
C PRO A 516 -13.32 -6.15 -21.27
N SER A 517 -12.34 -6.69 -21.99
CA SER A 517 -11.68 -6.11 -23.15
C SER A 517 -12.52 -6.17 -24.43
N ASN A 518 -13.63 -6.91 -24.49
CA ASN A 518 -14.46 -7.03 -25.71
C ASN A 518 -15.41 -5.84 -25.95
N LEU A 519 -15.22 -4.71 -25.26
CA LEU A 519 -16.19 -3.61 -25.18
C LEU A 519 -15.98 -2.55 -26.27
N TRP A 520 -17.06 -2.23 -26.96
CA TRP A 520 -17.18 -1.19 -27.98
C TRP A 520 -18.21 -0.13 -27.58
N TYR A 521 -18.20 1.01 -28.26
CA TYR A 521 -19.30 1.98 -28.27
C TYR A 521 -19.50 2.54 -29.68
N ALA A 522 -20.73 2.94 -30.01
CA ALA A 522 -20.97 3.79 -31.18
C ALA A 522 -20.57 5.23 -30.81
N GLU A 523 -19.67 5.88 -31.55
CA GLU A 523 -19.16 7.21 -31.19
C GLU A 523 -20.06 8.35 -31.67
N ASP A 524 -20.53 8.29 -32.92
CA ASP A 524 -21.50 9.25 -33.47
C ASP A 524 -22.36 8.62 -34.59
N ILE A 525 -23.31 9.39 -35.09
CA ILE A 525 -24.25 9.05 -36.16
C ILE A 525 -24.06 10.02 -37.35
N PRO A 526 -23.11 9.78 -38.28
CA PRO A 526 -22.85 10.68 -39.41
C PRO A 526 -24.03 10.90 -40.37
N SER A 527 -25.01 10.00 -40.39
CA SER A 527 -26.23 10.16 -41.21
C SER A 527 -27.31 11.05 -40.58
N LEU A 528 -27.13 11.50 -39.33
CA LEU A 528 -28.16 12.27 -38.63
C LEU A 528 -28.14 13.75 -39.07
N ALA A 529 -29.24 14.20 -39.68
CA ALA A 529 -29.42 15.61 -40.05
C ALA A 529 -29.21 16.54 -38.83
N PRO A 530 -28.45 17.66 -38.95
CA PRO A 530 -28.11 18.53 -37.81
C PRO A 530 -29.33 19.03 -37.04
N ASP A 531 -30.38 19.40 -37.78
CA ASP A 531 -31.65 19.96 -37.32
C ASP A 531 -32.63 18.90 -36.75
N SER A 532 -32.24 17.63 -36.71
CA SER A 532 -33.08 16.54 -36.19
C SER A 532 -33.43 16.72 -34.70
N PRO A 533 -34.68 16.42 -34.27
CA PRO A 533 -35.03 16.32 -32.85
C PRO A 533 -34.19 15.31 -32.05
N ARG A 534 -33.54 14.34 -32.72
CA ARG A 534 -32.58 13.40 -32.09
C ARG A 534 -31.21 14.04 -31.82
N SER A 535 -30.91 15.20 -32.43
CA SER A 535 -29.69 16.00 -32.25
C SER A 535 -29.77 16.86 -30.99
N ASN A 536 -30.91 17.55 -30.79
CA ASN A 536 -31.18 18.41 -29.63
C ASN A 536 -31.78 17.61 -28.46
N GLN A 537 -30.96 16.92 -27.66
CA GLN A 537 -31.41 16.29 -26.41
C GLN A 537 -31.11 17.12 -25.15
N GLU A 538 -32.03 17.11 -24.19
CA GLU A 538 -31.80 17.71 -22.87
C GLU A 538 -30.60 17.06 -22.15
N PRO A 539 -29.80 17.83 -21.38
CA PRO A 539 -28.70 17.28 -20.59
C PRO A 539 -29.21 16.24 -19.59
N ARG A 540 -28.73 15.00 -19.72
CA ARG A 540 -29.14 13.86 -18.89
C ARG A 540 -28.96 14.17 -17.40
N LYS A 541 -30.06 14.13 -16.64
CA LYS A 541 -30.05 14.28 -15.18
C LYS A 541 -29.12 13.24 -14.54
N VAL A 542 -28.15 13.72 -13.76
CA VAL A 542 -27.12 12.92 -13.08
C VAL A 542 -27.78 11.82 -12.24
N GLN A 543 -27.29 10.58 -12.34
CA GLN A 543 -27.88 9.43 -11.66
C GLN A 543 -27.10 9.10 -10.38
N PRO A 544 -27.73 9.17 -9.18
CA PRO A 544 -27.01 9.02 -7.92
C PRO A 544 -26.62 7.56 -7.64
N MET A 545 -25.32 7.27 -7.67
CA MET A 545 -24.79 5.99 -7.20
C MET A 545 -24.71 5.97 -5.66
N ARG A 546 -25.07 4.83 -5.02
CA ARG A 546 -24.94 4.65 -3.57
C ARG A 546 -23.47 4.71 -3.14
N PHE A 547 -23.15 5.49 -2.09
CA PHE A 547 -21.78 5.68 -1.59
C PHE A 547 -20.96 4.38 -1.48
N LEU A 548 -21.50 3.34 -0.81
CA LEU A 548 -20.76 2.10 -0.60
C LEU A 548 -20.39 1.39 -1.92
N LYS A 549 -21.21 1.51 -2.97
CA LYS A 549 -20.89 0.98 -4.30
C LYS A 549 -19.80 1.81 -4.98
N LYS A 550 -19.94 3.15 -4.95
CA LYS A 550 -18.95 4.10 -5.50
C LYS A 550 -17.57 3.94 -4.82
N TYR A 551 -17.57 3.74 -3.51
CA TYR A 551 -16.39 3.44 -2.70
C TYR A 551 -15.78 2.06 -3.02
N LEU A 552 -16.56 0.98 -3.05
CA LEU A 552 -16.02 -0.37 -3.33
C LEU A 552 -15.44 -0.47 -4.75
N GLU A 553 -16.07 0.20 -5.73
CA GLU A 553 -15.57 0.29 -7.10
C GLU A 553 -14.23 1.04 -7.17
N LEU A 554 -14.13 2.21 -6.52
CA LEU A 554 -12.87 2.96 -6.43
C LEU A 554 -11.78 2.19 -5.67
N GLN A 555 -12.10 1.51 -4.57
CA GLN A 555 -11.13 0.70 -3.82
C GLN A 555 -10.59 -0.45 -4.69
N ALA A 556 -11.46 -1.16 -5.42
CA ALA A 556 -11.05 -2.22 -6.33
C ALA A 556 -10.12 -1.67 -7.44
N ALA A 557 -10.47 -0.52 -8.04
CA ALA A 557 -9.62 0.15 -9.02
C ALA A 557 -8.26 0.59 -8.42
N MET A 558 -8.25 1.16 -7.20
CA MET A 558 -7.02 1.55 -6.49
C MET A 558 -6.08 0.37 -6.27
N PHE A 559 -6.58 -0.76 -5.75
CA PHE A 559 -5.75 -1.95 -5.52
C PHE A 559 -5.27 -2.59 -6.84
N HIS A 560 -6.12 -2.63 -7.87
CA HIS A 560 -5.75 -3.14 -9.19
C HIS A 560 -4.58 -2.34 -9.79
N HIS A 561 -4.71 -1.02 -9.88
CA HIS A 561 -3.71 -0.18 -10.53
C HIS A 561 -2.43 -0.03 -9.69
N ASN A 562 -2.52 0.00 -8.36
CA ASN A 562 -1.33 0.01 -7.48
C ASN A 562 -0.46 -1.27 -7.66
N ASN A 563 -1.09 -2.41 -7.94
CA ASN A 563 -0.37 -3.65 -8.27
C ASN A 563 0.16 -3.65 -9.72
N ALA A 564 -0.44 -2.89 -10.63
CA ALA A 564 -0.02 -2.76 -12.03
C ALA A 564 1.10 -1.72 -12.26
N LEU A 565 1.59 -1.02 -11.23
CA LEU A 565 2.71 -0.08 -11.31
C LEU A 565 4.08 -0.80 -11.40
N THR A 566 4.27 -1.53 -12.51
CA THR A 566 5.44 -2.39 -12.79
C THR A 566 6.36 -1.84 -13.90
N SER A 567 6.11 -0.62 -14.39
CA SER A 567 6.99 0.06 -15.36
C SER A 567 8.39 0.31 -14.78
N SER A 568 9.38 0.63 -15.63
CA SER A 568 10.73 1.00 -15.19
C SER A 568 10.89 2.52 -15.05
N HIS A 569 11.51 3.00 -13.96
CA HIS A 569 11.86 4.40 -13.78
C HIS A 569 13.35 4.56 -13.39
N PRO A 570 14.13 5.48 -13.98
CA PRO A 570 15.57 5.58 -13.76
C PRO A 570 16.01 5.82 -12.30
N TYR A 571 15.15 6.40 -11.46
CA TYR A 571 15.42 6.66 -10.04
C TYR A 571 14.72 5.68 -9.07
N ALA A 572 14.12 4.60 -9.57
CA ALA A 572 13.62 3.54 -8.69
C ALA A 572 14.76 2.92 -7.85
N SER A 573 14.45 2.47 -6.64
CA SER A 573 15.42 1.88 -5.71
C SER A 573 14.85 0.73 -4.89
N GLU A 574 15.69 -0.25 -4.59
CA GLU A 574 15.33 -1.47 -3.87
C GLU A 574 15.49 -1.32 -2.35
N PRO A 575 14.70 -2.03 -1.52
CA PRO A 575 14.67 -1.85 -0.06
C PRO A 575 16.06 -1.93 0.60
N PHE A 576 16.90 -2.88 0.17
CA PHE A 576 18.24 -3.06 0.72
C PHE A 576 19.18 -1.87 0.49
N GLN A 577 18.86 -0.96 -0.44
CA GLN A 577 19.66 0.23 -0.74
C GLN A 577 19.38 1.37 0.24
N TRP A 578 18.21 1.37 0.90
CA TRP A 578 17.74 2.51 1.68
C TRP A 578 18.52 2.73 2.98
N PRO A 579 18.82 1.72 3.83
CA PRO A 579 19.60 1.91 5.07
C PRO A 579 21.04 2.37 4.83
N PHE A 580 21.58 2.18 3.63
CA PHE A 580 22.95 2.54 3.27
C PHE A 580 23.04 3.77 2.36
N LEU A 581 21.92 4.35 1.94
CA LEU A 581 21.82 5.50 1.02
C LEU A 581 22.54 5.29 -0.34
N LEU A 582 22.50 4.08 -0.90
CA LEU A 582 23.25 3.74 -2.13
C LEU A 582 22.75 4.45 -3.40
N ARG A 583 21.54 5.05 -3.36
CA ARG A 583 20.93 5.77 -4.48
C ARG A 583 19.89 6.77 -3.95
N GLY A 584 20.06 8.06 -4.29
CA GLY A 584 19.04 9.10 -4.12
C GLY A 584 18.20 9.31 -5.37
N VAL A 585 17.26 10.27 -5.31
CA VAL A 585 16.34 10.61 -6.41
C VAL A 585 16.57 12.06 -6.85
N SER A 586 16.69 12.31 -8.15
CA SER A 586 16.72 13.68 -8.67
C SER A 586 15.31 14.26 -8.68
N PHE A 587 15.09 15.37 -7.98
CA PHE A 587 13.77 16.00 -7.84
C PHE A 587 13.58 17.21 -8.78
N TRP A 588 14.61 18.02 -8.98
CA TRP A 588 14.57 19.17 -9.91
C TRP A 588 15.99 19.53 -10.35
N THR A 589 16.16 20.02 -11.57
CA THR A 589 17.45 20.39 -12.17
C THR A 589 17.27 21.56 -13.14
N LYS A 590 18.03 22.63 -12.96
CA LYS A 590 18.06 23.79 -13.87
C LYS A 590 19.45 23.90 -14.49
N ASN A 591 19.55 23.51 -15.76
CA ASN A 591 20.83 23.34 -16.45
C ASN A 591 21.62 24.65 -16.58
N ASP A 592 20.93 25.77 -16.83
CA ASP A 592 21.54 27.07 -17.11
C ASP A 592 22.30 27.63 -15.89
N THR A 593 21.72 27.48 -14.70
CA THR A 593 22.31 27.89 -13.42
C THR A 593 23.08 26.77 -12.73
N ARG A 594 22.98 25.53 -13.23
CA ARG A 594 23.52 24.28 -12.64
C ARG A 594 22.99 23.98 -11.23
N GLU A 595 21.77 24.44 -10.94
CA GLU A 595 21.10 24.25 -9.66
C GLU A 595 20.29 22.93 -9.67
N GLN A 596 20.20 22.25 -8.53
CA GLN A 596 19.43 21.00 -8.41
C GLN A 596 18.88 20.76 -7.01
N ILE A 597 17.77 20.01 -6.92
CA ILE A 597 17.30 19.34 -5.71
C ILE A 597 17.55 17.85 -5.89
N TYR A 598 18.37 17.27 -5.01
CA TYR A 598 18.65 15.85 -4.98
C TYR A 598 18.23 15.26 -3.63
N PHE A 599 17.32 14.29 -3.66
CA PHE A 599 16.74 13.65 -2.49
C PHE A 599 17.66 12.53 -1.99
N LEU A 600 18.30 12.76 -0.84
CA LEU A 600 19.18 11.82 -0.14
C LEU A 600 19.16 12.14 1.36
N GLY A 601 19.23 11.11 2.22
CA GLY A 601 19.35 11.30 3.68
C GLY A 601 20.70 11.87 4.10
N ASN A 602 20.83 12.25 5.36
CA ASN A 602 22.10 12.64 5.97
C ASN A 602 22.91 11.37 6.31
N PRO A 603 24.05 11.07 5.61
CA PRO A 603 24.72 9.78 5.73
C PRO A 603 25.22 9.48 7.15
N VAL A 604 25.63 10.49 7.91
CA VAL A 604 26.11 10.31 9.29
C VAL A 604 24.99 9.80 10.20
N GLY A 605 23.81 10.43 10.14
CA GLY A 605 22.65 10.00 10.91
C GLY A 605 22.09 8.65 10.44
N TRP A 606 21.99 8.46 9.13
CA TRP A 606 21.36 7.28 8.53
C TRP A 606 22.19 6.00 8.72
N TRP A 607 23.52 6.09 8.60
CA TRP A 607 24.42 4.96 8.88
C TRP A 607 24.55 4.67 10.38
N LEU A 608 24.52 5.71 11.24
CA LEU A 608 24.45 5.54 12.70
C LEU A 608 23.19 4.75 13.10
N CYS A 609 22.02 5.17 12.60
CA CYS A 609 20.76 4.49 12.87
C CYS A 609 20.77 3.03 12.36
N SER A 610 21.28 2.81 11.15
CA SER A 610 21.33 1.47 10.55
C SER A 610 22.31 0.53 11.25
N SER A 611 23.42 1.07 11.77
CA SER A 611 24.37 0.32 12.60
C SER A 611 23.79 -0.01 13.97
N LEU A 612 23.11 0.94 14.63
CA LEU A 612 22.51 0.72 15.95
C LEU A 612 21.30 -0.23 15.90
N LEU A 613 20.56 -0.29 14.78
CA LEU A 613 19.57 -1.35 14.53
C LEU A 613 20.23 -2.75 14.53
N ALA A 614 21.40 -2.90 13.90
CA ALA A 614 22.13 -4.17 13.91
C ALA A 614 22.69 -4.51 15.30
N VAL A 615 23.21 -3.53 16.04
CA VAL A 615 23.67 -3.70 17.44
C VAL A 615 22.51 -4.12 18.35
N PHE A 616 21.32 -3.53 18.19
CA PHE A 616 20.12 -3.94 18.95
C PHE A 616 19.77 -5.41 18.74
N VAL A 617 19.76 -5.88 17.48
CA VAL A 617 19.53 -7.30 17.16
C VAL A 617 20.63 -8.19 17.75
N GLY A 618 21.89 -7.74 17.71
CA GLY A 618 23.02 -8.42 18.35
C GLY A 618 22.85 -8.58 19.86
N ILE A 619 22.40 -7.53 20.57
CA ILE A 619 22.14 -7.56 22.01
C ILE A 619 21.00 -8.52 22.35
N LEU A 620 19.89 -8.49 21.61
CA LEU A 620 18.80 -9.45 21.81
C LEU A 620 19.25 -10.91 21.58
N GLY A 621 20.05 -11.15 20.54
CA GLY A 621 20.64 -12.46 20.27
C GLY A 621 21.59 -12.94 21.37
N ALA A 622 22.41 -12.04 21.91
CA ALA A 622 23.33 -12.33 23.01
C ALA A 622 22.59 -12.64 24.32
N ASP A 623 21.57 -11.84 24.67
CA ASP A 623 20.74 -12.04 25.86
C ASP A 623 19.97 -13.37 25.81
N GLN A 624 19.34 -13.68 24.67
CA GLN A 624 18.67 -14.97 24.47
C GLN A 624 19.63 -16.17 24.51
N LEU A 625 20.90 -16.00 24.11
CA LEU A 625 21.93 -17.03 24.25
C LEU A 625 22.45 -17.15 25.69
N ALA A 626 22.57 -16.05 26.43
CA ALA A 626 22.97 -16.03 27.84
C ALA A 626 21.91 -16.70 28.73
N LEU A 627 20.64 -16.34 28.56
CA LEU A 627 19.51 -16.96 29.25
C LEU A 627 19.44 -18.47 28.98
N ARG A 628 19.65 -18.91 27.74
CA ARG A 628 19.73 -20.36 27.39
C ARG A 628 20.93 -21.08 28.00
N ARG A 629 21.93 -20.35 28.50
CA ARG A 629 23.08 -20.87 29.25
C ARG A 629 22.93 -20.71 30.77
N GLY A 630 21.82 -20.15 31.25
CA GLY A 630 21.54 -19.92 32.67
C GLY A 630 22.27 -18.71 33.27
N ILE A 631 22.60 -17.71 32.46
CA ILE A 631 23.29 -16.47 32.88
C ILE A 631 22.35 -15.28 32.61
N ASP A 632 21.96 -14.51 33.63
CA ASP A 632 21.07 -13.35 33.48
C ASP A 632 21.88 -12.05 33.33
N ALA A 633 22.75 -12.02 32.32
CA ALA A 633 23.74 -10.96 32.14
C ALA A 633 23.14 -9.54 32.00
N LEU A 634 21.88 -9.39 31.55
CA LEU A 634 21.24 -8.07 31.50
C LEU A 634 20.80 -7.58 32.88
N GLU A 635 20.09 -8.39 33.68
CA GLU A 635 19.57 -7.95 34.98
C GLU A 635 20.68 -7.98 36.06
N GLU A 636 21.69 -8.83 35.90
CA GLU A 636 22.89 -8.89 36.76
C GLU A 636 23.80 -7.66 36.58
N ILE A 637 24.12 -7.28 35.33
CA ILE A 637 25.09 -6.20 35.05
C ILE A 637 24.41 -4.82 35.05
N TRP A 638 23.18 -4.71 34.52
CA TRP A 638 22.50 -3.43 34.30
C TRP A 638 21.26 -3.23 35.19
N GLY A 639 21.10 -4.08 36.20
CA GLY A 639 20.11 -3.96 37.27
C GLY A 639 18.68 -4.39 36.91
N PRO A 640 17.84 -4.72 37.92
CA PRO A 640 16.53 -5.32 37.70
C PRO A 640 15.53 -4.44 36.95
N GLY A 641 14.97 -4.99 35.87
CA GLY A 641 13.98 -4.34 35.01
C GLY A 641 14.58 -3.78 33.72
N THR A 642 15.89 -3.83 33.54
CA THR A 642 16.56 -3.33 32.34
C THR A 642 16.20 -4.17 31.11
N ARG A 643 16.07 -5.50 31.22
CA ARG A 643 15.55 -6.33 30.12
C ARG A 643 14.12 -5.92 29.75
N HIS A 644 13.26 -5.72 30.75
CA HIS A 644 11.86 -5.31 30.52
C HIS A 644 11.77 -3.98 29.76
N ARG A 645 12.63 -3.00 30.09
CA ARG A 645 12.70 -1.71 29.39
C ARG A 645 13.19 -1.87 27.94
N LEU A 646 14.27 -2.61 27.74
CA LEU A 646 14.86 -2.85 26.41
C LEU A 646 13.88 -3.58 25.47
N TYR A 647 13.25 -4.66 25.94
CA TYR A 647 12.35 -5.47 25.12
C TYR A 647 11.01 -4.76 24.83
N ASN A 648 10.38 -4.11 25.83
CA ASN A 648 9.04 -3.53 25.64
C ASN A 648 9.04 -2.12 25.06
N SER A 649 10.08 -1.31 25.30
CA SER A 649 10.15 0.06 24.78
C SER A 649 11.01 0.12 23.51
N THR A 650 12.30 -0.24 23.59
CA THR A 650 13.19 -0.23 22.42
C THR A 650 12.75 -1.28 21.38
N GLY A 651 12.29 -2.45 21.83
CA GLY A 651 11.71 -3.48 20.96
C GLY A 651 10.38 -3.06 20.29
N PHE A 652 9.59 -2.17 20.88
CA PHE A 652 8.42 -1.59 20.22
C PHE A 652 8.83 -0.60 19.11
N PHE A 653 9.86 0.22 19.33
CA PHE A 653 10.42 1.07 18.28
C PHE A 653 11.06 0.24 17.14
N PHE A 654 11.75 -0.86 17.47
CA PHE A 654 12.28 -1.79 16.49
C PHE A 654 11.19 -2.52 15.70
N LEU A 655 10.10 -2.95 16.36
CA LEU A 655 8.91 -3.49 15.70
C LEU A 655 8.28 -2.46 14.76
N CYS A 656 8.24 -1.18 15.13
CA CYS A 656 7.77 -0.10 14.27
C CYS A 656 8.64 0.03 13.00
N TRP A 657 9.98 0.01 13.14
CA TRP A 657 10.90 0.00 12.00
C TRP A 657 10.68 -1.23 11.11
N ALA A 658 10.66 -2.42 11.70
CA ALA A 658 10.49 -3.69 11.01
C ALA A 658 9.17 -3.76 10.24
N ALA A 659 8.06 -3.34 10.85
CA ALA A 659 6.74 -3.33 10.24
C ALA A 659 6.64 -2.38 9.03
N HIS A 660 7.33 -1.23 9.07
CA HIS A 660 7.37 -0.30 7.93
C HIS A 660 8.43 -0.66 6.88
N TYR A 661 9.44 -1.48 7.21
CA TYR A 661 10.54 -1.84 6.30
C TYR A 661 10.33 -3.17 5.55
N PHE A 662 10.12 -4.27 6.27
CA PHE A 662 10.13 -5.62 5.66
C PHE A 662 9.05 -5.86 4.59
N PRO A 663 7.81 -5.32 4.68
CA PRO A 663 6.80 -5.53 3.63
C PRO A 663 7.22 -5.04 2.24
N PHE A 664 8.15 -4.09 2.12
CA PHE A 664 8.63 -3.61 0.82
C PHE A 664 9.49 -4.63 0.06
N TYR A 665 10.00 -5.66 0.72
CA TYR A 665 10.64 -6.82 0.07
C TYR A 665 9.63 -7.75 -0.60
N LEU A 666 8.35 -7.68 -0.22
CA LEU A 666 7.27 -8.50 -0.78
C LEU A 666 6.49 -7.80 -1.91
N MET A 667 6.83 -6.53 -2.22
CA MET A 667 6.12 -5.69 -3.17
C MET A 667 6.80 -5.69 -4.55
N GLY A 668 6.26 -6.44 -5.51
CA GLY A 668 6.72 -6.47 -6.91
C GLY A 668 6.38 -5.24 -7.77
N ARG A 669 6.36 -4.03 -7.19
CA ARG A 669 6.05 -2.75 -7.87
C ARG A 669 7.21 -1.76 -7.76
N GLN A 670 7.14 -0.64 -8.49
CA GLN A 670 8.08 0.48 -8.32
C GLN A 670 8.14 0.97 -6.87
N ARG A 671 9.35 1.21 -6.37
CA ARG A 671 9.64 1.72 -5.02
C ARG A 671 10.76 2.78 -5.09
N PHE A 672 10.79 3.67 -4.12
CA PHE A 672 11.65 4.87 -4.06
C PHE A 672 12.11 5.13 -2.62
N LEU A 673 13.24 5.83 -2.45
CA LEU A 673 13.84 6.08 -1.12
C LEU A 673 12.87 6.76 -0.12
N HIS A 674 11.93 7.60 -0.56
CA HIS A 674 10.92 8.22 0.32
C HIS A 674 10.06 7.18 1.07
N HIS A 675 9.90 5.96 0.54
CA HIS A 675 9.16 4.88 1.19
C HIS A 675 9.79 4.44 2.52
N TYR A 676 11.09 4.72 2.74
CA TYR A 676 11.78 4.43 3.98
C TYR A 676 11.60 5.51 5.06
N LEU A 677 11.08 6.71 4.76
CA LEU A 677 10.97 7.81 5.74
C LEU A 677 10.22 7.42 7.04
N PRO A 678 9.11 6.65 7.02
CA PRO A 678 8.49 6.15 8.26
C PRO A 678 9.41 5.19 9.05
N SER A 679 10.12 4.31 8.36
CA SER A 679 11.12 3.42 8.99
C SER A 679 12.29 4.21 9.56
N HIS A 680 12.75 5.27 8.88
CA HIS A 680 13.82 6.12 9.39
C HIS A 680 13.43 6.80 10.72
N VAL A 681 12.19 7.31 10.82
CA VAL A 681 11.65 7.85 12.09
C VAL A 681 11.64 6.79 13.20
N ALA A 682 11.30 5.53 12.91
CA ALA A 682 11.41 4.46 13.89
C ALA A 682 12.88 4.13 14.25
N SER A 683 13.81 4.27 13.30
CA SER A 683 15.25 4.01 13.52
C SER A 683 15.94 5.08 14.38
N VAL A 684 15.55 6.36 14.30
CA VAL A 684 16.07 7.40 15.22
C VAL A 684 15.55 7.18 16.65
N LEU A 685 14.33 6.66 16.82
CA LEU A 685 13.78 6.28 18.12
C LEU A 685 14.55 5.10 18.75
N VAL A 686 14.85 4.04 17.98
CA VAL A 686 15.73 2.95 18.42
C VAL A 686 17.13 3.49 18.77
N THR A 687 17.65 4.43 17.99
CA THR A 687 18.98 5.03 18.19
C THR A 687 19.10 5.75 19.53
N GLY A 688 18.22 6.71 19.83
CA GLY A 688 18.27 7.41 21.12
C GLY A 688 18.03 6.46 22.31
N ALA A 689 17.13 5.49 22.14
CA ALA A 689 16.84 4.49 23.16
C ALA A 689 18.01 3.54 23.44
N LEU A 690 18.78 3.17 22.41
CA LEU A 690 19.95 2.29 22.55
C LEU A 690 21.18 3.03 23.04
N VAL A 691 21.39 4.28 22.62
CA VAL A 691 22.46 5.14 23.17
C VAL A 691 22.26 5.38 24.66
N GLU A 692 21.02 5.58 25.13
CA GLU A 692 20.75 5.63 26.58
C GLU A 692 21.10 4.32 27.28
N PHE A 693 20.71 3.18 26.70
CA PHE A 693 21.01 1.85 27.27
C PHE A 693 22.52 1.59 27.39
N ILE A 694 23.33 2.04 26.42
CA ILE A 694 24.78 1.82 26.40
C ILE A 694 25.53 2.78 27.35
N PHE A 695 25.09 4.04 27.48
CA PHE A 695 25.90 5.10 28.12
C PHE A 695 25.30 5.75 29.37
N ASN A 696 23.99 5.62 29.63
CA ASN A 696 23.31 6.33 30.73
C ASN A 696 22.66 5.40 31.76
N ILE A 697 22.70 4.08 31.57
CA ILE A 697 22.39 3.12 32.64
C ILE A 697 23.70 2.84 33.38
N ASP A 698 23.85 3.37 34.60
CA ASP A 698 24.95 2.96 35.47
C ASP A 698 24.88 1.43 35.65
N PRO A 699 25.97 0.67 35.39
CA PRO A 699 25.97 -0.75 35.69
C PRO A 699 25.74 -0.93 37.19
N ALA A 700 24.93 -1.91 37.56
CA ALA A 700 24.70 -2.25 38.95
C ALA A 700 26.05 -2.52 39.61
N SER A 701 26.38 -1.77 40.66
CA SER A 701 27.69 -1.85 41.30
C SER A 701 27.93 -3.27 41.78
N LEU A 702 28.80 -4.01 41.07
CA LEU A 702 29.23 -5.37 41.43
C LEU A 702 29.64 -5.37 42.90
N SER A 703 28.83 -6.00 43.75
CA SER A 703 28.94 -5.76 45.18
C SER A 703 30.24 -6.35 45.72
N GLU A 704 30.87 -5.61 46.66
CA GLU A 704 32.18 -5.98 47.20
C GLU A 704 32.18 -7.35 47.92
N ASP A 705 30.99 -7.90 48.21
CA ASP A 705 30.74 -9.26 48.68
C ASP A 705 31.48 -10.35 47.88
N PHE A 706 31.63 -10.17 46.57
CA PHE A 706 32.33 -11.14 45.70
C PHE A 706 33.86 -11.07 45.84
N LEU A 707 34.41 -10.00 46.42
CA LEU A 707 35.83 -9.86 46.76
C LEU A 707 36.10 -10.13 48.26
N ALA A 708 35.10 -9.92 49.13
CA ALA A 708 35.18 -10.18 50.56
C ALA A 708 35.22 -11.68 50.93
N SER A 709 34.76 -12.57 50.04
CA SER A 709 34.53 -14.00 50.31
C SER A 709 35.76 -14.91 50.13
N LYS A 710 36.95 -14.47 50.57
CA LYS A 710 38.12 -15.35 50.74
C LYS A 710 38.19 -15.89 52.18
N PRO A 711 38.07 -17.21 52.42
CA PRO A 711 38.24 -17.77 53.75
C PRO A 711 39.70 -17.66 54.22
N ALA A 712 39.91 -17.17 55.44
CA ALA A 712 41.23 -17.07 56.05
C ALA A 712 41.81 -18.46 56.37
N ALA A 713 43.13 -18.61 56.28
CA ALA A 713 43.81 -19.86 56.60
C ALA A 713 43.82 -20.11 58.13
N PRO A 714 43.55 -21.34 58.60
CA PRO A 714 43.54 -21.64 60.02
C PRO A 714 44.96 -21.69 60.61
N THR A 715 45.19 -20.92 61.66
CA THR A 715 46.42 -20.99 62.49
C THR A 715 46.39 -22.20 63.43
N LYS A 716 47.58 -22.72 63.77
CA LYS A 716 47.73 -23.92 64.60
C LYS A 716 47.64 -23.59 66.10
N SER A 717 46.98 -24.46 66.86
CA SER A 717 47.17 -24.65 68.31
C SER A 717 47.07 -26.14 68.65
N ALA A 718 47.46 -26.54 69.87
CA ALA A 718 47.92 -27.91 70.17
C ALA A 718 46.85 -28.88 70.72
N HIS A 719 47.21 -30.17 70.75
CA HIS A 719 46.41 -31.30 71.28
C HIS A 719 46.19 -31.24 72.81
N PRO A 720 45.24 -32.03 73.34
CA PRO A 720 45.66 -33.34 73.89
C PRO A 720 44.73 -34.55 73.63
N ALA A 721 45.36 -35.73 73.53
CA ALA A 721 44.86 -37.10 73.80
C ALA A 721 43.66 -37.71 73.02
N GLU A 722 43.69 -39.05 72.89
CA GLU A 722 42.69 -39.91 72.19
C GLU A 722 41.69 -40.56 73.17
N PRO A 723 40.64 -41.25 72.66
CA PRO A 723 40.75 -42.72 72.54
C PRO A 723 40.34 -43.28 71.15
N PRO A 724 40.68 -44.57 70.82
CA PRO A 724 40.76 -45.02 69.42
C PRO A 724 39.64 -45.96 68.92
N GLY A 725 39.48 -46.01 67.58
CA GLY A 725 38.79 -47.06 66.81
C GLY A 725 37.55 -46.58 66.02
N ILE A 726 37.21 -47.10 64.82
CA ILE A 726 37.82 -48.14 63.96
C ILE A 726 37.48 -47.85 62.47
N LEU A 727 38.17 -48.53 61.53
CA LEU A 727 38.14 -48.53 60.04
C LEU A 727 36.89 -47.95 59.29
N GLY A 728 37.00 -47.43 58.05
CA GLY A 728 38.12 -47.49 57.09
C GLY A 728 37.95 -46.67 55.79
N ARG A 729 38.96 -46.75 54.90
CA ARG A 729 39.26 -45.86 53.74
C ARG A 729 38.42 -46.14 52.45
N TYR A 730 37.99 -45.12 51.68
CA TYR A 730 38.53 -44.59 50.37
C TYR A 730 38.69 -45.65 49.22
N HIS A 731 38.71 -45.35 47.90
CA HIS A 731 38.99 -44.13 47.11
C HIS A 731 38.36 -44.11 45.68
N ARG A 732 38.31 -42.91 45.07
CA ARG A 732 37.99 -42.45 43.69
C ARG A 732 38.33 -43.29 42.41
N TYR A 733 37.44 -43.19 41.38
CA TYR A 733 37.68 -43.07 39.89
C TYR A 733 38.51 -44.16 39.15
N PRO A 734 38.62 -44.22 37.77
CA PRO A 734 38.22 -43.31 36.68
C PRO A 734 37.35 -43.98 35.57
N GLY A 735 37.50 -43.61 34.29
CA GLY A 735 36.85 -44.25 33.12
C GLY A 735 37.59 -44.00 31.80
N SER A 736 37.16 -44.60 30.67
CA SER A 736 37.47 -44.20 29.26
C SER A 736 36.95 -45.21 28.19
N ASN A 737 36.88 -44.75 26.93
CA ASN A 737 37.03 -45.46 25.64
C ASN A 737 36.06 -46.59 25.15
N ASN A 738 35.30 -46.21 24.10
CA ASN A 738 35.18 -46.83 22.76
C ASN A 738 34.67 -48.28 22.50
N LEU A 739 33.98 -48.40 21.34
CA LEU A 739 33.39 -49.59 20.69
C LEU A 739 32.23 -50.28 21.46
N GLY A 740 31.23 -50.90 20.80
CA GLY A 740 30.90 -50.84 19.38
C GLY A 740 29.83 -51.86 18.93
N LEU A 741 28.84 -51.38 18.17
CA LEU A 741 27.98 -52.12 17.21
C LEU A 741 26.92 -53.15 17.72
N ARG A 742 25.80 -53.20 16.97
CA ARG A 742 24.81 -54.30 16.74
C ARG A 742 23.60 -54.55 17.68
N LEU A 743 22.44 -54.20 17.09
CA LEU A 743 21.26 -55.06 16.81
C LEU A 743 20.13 -55.31 17.85
N LEU A 744 18.92 -54.96 17.40
CA LEU A 744 17.63 -55.69 17.48
C LEU A 744 16.81 -55.81 18.79
N CYS A 745 15.81 -54.92 18.85
CA CYS A 745 14.37 -55.27 18.73
C CYS A 745 13.52 -55.70 19.95
N SER A 746 12.21 -55.43 19.81
CA SER A 746 11.03 -55.93 20.55
C SER A 746 10.83 -55.58 22.03
N SER A 747 10.13 -54.46 22.22
CA SER A 747 8.78 -54.39 22.84
C SER A 747 8.40 -55.33 23.99
N HIS A 748 7.89 -54.74 25.07
CA HIS A 748 6.75 -55.31 25.79
C HIS A 748 5.79 -54.24 26.34
N LEU A 749 4.49 -54.46 26.13
CA LEU A 749 3.43 -53.71 26.80
C LEU A 749 3.13 -54.30 28.17
N ARG A 750 2.61 -53.48 29.08
CA ARG A 750 1.49 -53.94 29.92
C ARG A 750 0.51 -52.81 30.24
N ASN A 751 -0.75 -53.20 30.36
CA ASN A 751 -1.92 -52.34 30.41
C ASN A 751 -2.73 -52.73 31.66
N SER A 752 -3.45 -51.80 32.29
CA SER A 752 -4.53 -52.14 33.22
C SER A 752 -5.63 -51.05 33.17
N ARG A 753 -6.89 -51.48 33.32
CA ARG A 753 -8.11 -50.67 33.12
C ARG A 753 -9.01 -50.73 34.36
N LEU A 754 -9.94 -49.77 34.48
CA LEU A 754 -11.32 -49.90 35.00
C LEU A 754 -12.03 -48.53 34.87
N GLY A 755 -13.32 -48.36 34.55
CA GLY A 755 -14.30 -49.28 33.93
C GLY A 755 -15.79 -48.87 34.17
N ARG A 756 -16.68 -49.11 33.17
CA ARG A 756 -18.17 -48.91 33.14
C ARG A 756 -18.67 -47.48 32.82
N CYS A 757 -19.47 -47.22 31.77
CA CYS A 757 -20.91 -47.50 31.44
C CYS A 757 -21.87 -46.40 31.99
N TRP A 758 -22.93 -45.94 31.32
CA TRP A 758 -23.65 -46.34 30.07
C TRP A 758 -24.01 -45.05 29.22
N ASN A 759 -25.01 -44.88 28.33
CA ASN A 759 -26.21 -45.62 27.89
C ASN A 759 -26.45 -45.43 26.35
N GLN A 760 -27.69 -45.25 25.83
CA GLN A 760 -28.03 -45.33 24.39
C GLN A 760 -29.28 -44.52 23.92
N ARG A 761 -29.41 -44.29 22.60
CA ARG A 761 -30.58 -43.79 21.78
C ARG A 761 -30.66 -42.24 21.66
N GLN A 762 -31.26 -41.64 20.61
CA GLN A 762 -32.30 -42.11 19.64
C GLN A 762 -32.10 -41.54 18.20
N LYS A 763 -32.91 -41.98 17.21
CA LYS A 763 -32.83 -41.62 15.77
C LYS A 763 -33.89 -40.60 15.33
N VAL A 764 -33.61 -39.78 14.30
CA VAL A 764 -34.50 -39.41 13.16
C VAL A 764 -33.63 -39.28 11.88
N ALA A 765 -34.21 -39.40 10.67
CA ALA A 765 -33.48 -39.38 9.39
C ALA A 765 -34.28 -38.70 8.25
N PHE A 766 -33.73 -38.74 7.02
CA PHE A 766 -34.23 -38.24 5.71
C PHE A 766 -33.94 -36.75 5.38
N LEU A 767 -33.68 -36.35 4.13
CA LEU A 767 -33.79 -37.03 2.81
C LEU A 767 -32.55 -36.82 1.90
N ARG A 768 -32.35 -37.74 0.95
CA ARG A 768 -31.55 -37.60 -0.30
C ARG A 768 -32.37 -38.24 -1.45
N PRO A 769 -32.20 -37.79 -2.69
CA PRO A 769 -31.53 -38.63 -3.71
C PRO A 769 -30.33 -37.87 -4.38
N ALA A 770 -29.31 -38.44 -5.05
CA ALA A 770 -29.11 -39.71 -5.79
C ALA A 770 -29.77 -39.71 -7.20
N LEU A 771 -29.28 -40.37 -8.27
CA LEU A 771 -28.02 -41.07 -8.62
C LEU A 771 -28.00 -41.17 -10.18
N CYS A 772 -26.89 -41.12 -10.93
CA CYS A 772 -25.98 -42.21 -11.38
C CYS A 772 -25.04 -41.59 -12.45
N LYS A 773 -23.79 -42.00 -12.74
CA LYS A 773 -22.89 -43.12 -12.36
C LYS A 773 -22.93 -44.42 -13.20
N VAL A 774 -22.08 -44.49 -14.24
CA VAL A 774 -21.33 -45.66 -14.77
C VAL A 774 -19.99 -45.07 -15.27
N ASN A 775 -18.82 -45.39 -14.71
CA ASN A 775 -17.91 -46.51 -15.02
C ASN A 775 -17.58 -46.67 -16.54
N SER A 776 -16.35 -46.98 -16.97
CA SER A 776 -15.05 -47.13 -16.27
C SER A 776 -13.91 -47.30 -17.27
N HIS A 777 -12.70 -46.82 -16.98
CA HIS A 777 -11.46 -47.55 -17.29
C HIS A 777 -10.30 -47.10 -16.37
N PHE A 778 -9.37 -48.03 -16.12
CA PHE A 778 -8.15 -47.83 -15.33
C PHE A 778 -6.91 -47.88 -16.26
N ASP A 779 -5.78 -47.40 -15.76
CA ASP A 779 -4.41 -47.54 -16.29
C ASP A 779 -4.13 -47.25 -17.77
N GLU A 780 -3.46 -46.11 -18.04
CA GLU A 780 -2.21 -46.13 -18.81
C GLU A 780 -1.34 -44.87 -18.66
N ARG A 781 -0.11 -44.92 -19.21
CA ARG A 781 0.77 -43.78 -19.53
C ARG A 781 1.23 -42.86 -18.40
N ARG A 782 1.85 -43.47 -17.37
CA ARG A 782 2.93 -42.82 -16.59
C ARG A 782 4.29 -42.88 -17.32
N ALA A 783 4.34 -42.59 -18.62
CA ALA A 783 5.54 -42.84 -19.43
C ALA A 783 5.63 -41.99 -20.73
N GLU A 784 6.03 -40.71 -20.62
CA GLU A 784 6.66 -40.00 -21.77
C GLU A 784 7.56 -38.82 -21.37
N LYS A 785 8.54 -39.08 -20.50
CA LYS A 785 9.71 -38.19 -20.29
C LYS A 785 10.98 -38.80 -20.90
N GLN A 786 11.02 -38.94 -22.23
CA GLN A 786 12.24 -39.11 -23.07
C GLN A 786 11.84 -39.45 -24.51
N LYS A 787 12.16 -38.56 -25.48
CA LYS A 787 12.46 -38.79 -26.92
C LYS A 787 11.95 -37.62 -27.80
N LEU A 788 12.80 -36.63 -28.04
CA LEU A 788 12.81 -35.86 -29.29
C LEU A 788 14.15 -35.14 -29.44
N CYS A 789 15.16 -35.90 -29.86
CA CYS A 789 16.49 -35.41 -30.19
C CYS A 789 17.15 -36.42 -31.14
N LYS A 790 17.93 -35.92 -32.13
CA LYS A 790 18.47 -36.60 -33.33
C LYS A 790 17.54 -36.65 -34.56
N TYR A 791 18.20 -36.68 -35.72
CA TYR A 791 17.77 -36.28 -37.08
C TYR A 791 17.50 -34.77 -37.22
N VAL A 792 18.13 -34.05 -38.16
CA VAL A 792 18.93 -34.46 -39.35
C VAL A 792 20.33 -33.81 -39.37
N GLN A 793 21.36 -34.59 -39.75
CA GLN A 793 22.65 -34.08 -40.25
C GLN A 793 23.34 -35.16 -41.12
N GLY A 794 24.05 -34.77 -42.18
CA GLY A 794 25.14 -35.60 -42.76
C GLY A 794 24.99 -36.18 -44.18
N ARG A 795 24.99 -35.32 -45.23
CA ARG A 795 25.61 -35.51 -46.57
C ARG A 795 25.90 -34.11 -47.14
N GLY A 796 26.98 -33.80 -47.86
CA GLY A 796 28.21 -34.50 -48.25
C GLY A 796 29.26 -33.48 -48.78
N CYS A 797 30.48 -33.89 -49.14
CA CYS A 797 31.59 -32.95 -49.43
C CYS A 797 31.86 -32.68 -50.93
N SER A 798 32.20 -31.43 -51.23
CA SER A 798 33.02 -30.94 -52.35
C SER A 798 33.31 -29.44 -52.13
N LEU A 799 34.35 -28.75 -52.62
CA LEU A 799 35.73 -28.99 -53.04
C LEU A 799 36.15 -27.69 -53.78
N LEU A 800 37.16 -26.94 -53.28
CA LEU A 800 37.93 -25.91 -54.03
C LEU A 800 37.13 -24.65 -54.52
N ASN A 801 37.73 -23.53 -54.93
CA ASN A 801 39.15 -23.18 -55.09
C ASN A 801 39.49 -21.71 -54.71
N THR A 802 40.75 -21.31 -54.86
CA THR A 802 41.36 -20.03 -54.44
C THR A 802 41.32 -18.89 -55.47
N ARG A 803 41.39 -17.64 -54.98
CA ARG A 803 42.11 -16.42 -55.49
C ARG A 803 41.62 -15.20 -54.69
N THR A 804 42.36 -14.36 -53.96
CA THR A 804 43.70 -13.71 -54.03
C THR A 804 43.76 -12.36 -54.77
N ASN A 805 44.02 -11.31 -53.97
CA ASN A 805 44.84 -10.11 -54.24
C ASN A 805 44.22 -8.85 -54.93
N PRO A 806 44.82 -7.65 -54.70
CA PRO A 806 44.06 -6.40 -54.48
C PRO A 806 44.57 -5.18 -55.31
N LEU A 807 44.17 -3.95 -54.97
CA LEU A 807 45.06 -2.76 -54.73
C LEU A 807 44.29 -1.43 -54.47
N ASP A 808 45.01 -0.42 -53.95
CA ASP A 808 44.68 1.00 -53.65
C ASP A 808 44.54 1.91 -54.93
N PRO A 809 44.27 3.25 -54.87
CA PRO A 809 44.18 4.21 -53.73
C PRO A 809 42.99 5.22 -53.73
N SER A 810 43.00 6.14 -52.74
CA SER A 810 42.13 7.33 -52.51
C SER A 810 42.26 8.47 -53.58
N PRO A 811 41.42 9.56 -53.61
CA PRO A 811 41.35 10.58 -52.54
C PRO A 811 40.02 11.41 -52.32
N LEU A 812 39.97 12.09 -51.16
CA LEU A 812 39.34 13.40 -50.83
C LEU A 812 37.90 13.79 -51.26
N ILE A 813 37.07 14.17 -50.26
CA ILE A 813 36.49 15.53 -50.06
C ILE A 813 35.82 15.62 -48.65
N SER A 814 35.42 16.81 -48.19
CA SER A 814 35.19 17.20 -46.79
C SER A 814 33.71 17.35 -46.34
N LEU A 815 33.53 17.74 -45.05
CA LEU A 815 32.28 18.05 -44.31
C LEU A 815 31.52 16.81 -43.76
N SER A 816 30.87 16.82 -42.59
CA SER A 816 30.93 17.68 -41.38
C SER A 816 30.11 17.01 -40.25
N THR A 817 30.39 17.34 -38.98
CA THR A 817 29.46 17.25 -37.82
C THR A 817 28.75 15.92 -37.48
N ALA A 818 29.25 15.31 -36.40
CA ALA A 818 28.48 14.74 -35.27
C ALA A 818 27.47 13.59 -35.47
N ILE A 819 27.87 12.38 -35.03
CA ILE A 819 26.99 11.29 -34.58
C ILE A 819 27.48 10.84 -33.19
N PRO A 820 26.60 10.68 -32.17
CA PRO A 820 27.00 10.21 -30.84
C PRO A 820 27.33 8.71 -30.84
N ARG A 821 28.49 8.33 -30.27
CA ARG A 821 28.93 6.93 -30.20
C ARG A 821 28.11 6.11 -29.19
N LYS A 822 27.67 4.91 -29.61
CA LYS A 822 27.26 3.83 -28.71
C LYS A 822 28.40 2.81 -28.51
N ALA A 823 28.37 2.19 -27.32
CA ALA A 823 28.88 0.86 -26.99
C ALA A 823 30.40 0.62 -26.74
N PHE A 824 30.63 -0.42 -25.95
CA PHE A 824 31.86 -1.16 -25.61
C PHE A 824 32.95 -0.46 -24.77
N TYR A 825 33.07 -0.90 -23.52
CA TYR A 825 34.12 -1.87 -23.13
C TYR A 825 33.53 -2.94 -22.19
N PHE A 826 34.31 -3.98 -21.84
CA PHE A 826 33.83 -5.28 -21.33
C PHE A 826 34.69 -5.79 -20.15
N LEU A 827 34.20 -6.79 -19.40
CA LEU A 827 34.87 -7.52 -18.27
C LEU A 827 35.02 -6.67 -16.99
N TYR A 828 34.81 -7.18 -15.77
CA TYR A 828 35.10 -8.51 -15.21
C TYR A 828 33.97 -9.08 -14.31
N TYR A 829 34.00 -10.41 -14.08
CA TYR A 829 33.13 -11.15 -13.14
C TYR A 829 33.91 -12.29 -12.47
N PRO A 830 33.73 -12.54 -11.16
CA PRO A 830 33.90 -13.84 -10.52
C PRO A 830 32.54 -14.43 -10.06
N PRO A 831 32.41 -15.76 -9.88
CA PRO A 831 31.11 -16.43 -9.81
C PRO A 831 30.52 -16.62 -8.39
N MET A 832 29.21 -16.86 -8.34
CA MET A 832 28.52 -17.45 -7.18
C MET A 832 28.82 -18.96 -7.06
N LEU A 833 28.63 -19.51 -5.87
CA LEU A 833 28.53 -20.95 -5.62
C LEU A 833 27.25 -21.26 -4.83
N SER A 834 26.55 -22.30 -5.30
CA SER A 834 25.49 -23.11 -4.64
C SER A 834 24.65 -22.47 -3.54
#